data_AF-A0A937Q096-F1
#
_entry.id   AF-A0A937Q096-F1
#
_cell.length_a   1.000
_cell.length_b   1.000
_cell.length_c   1.000
_cell.angle_alpha   90.00
_cell.angle_beta   90.00
_cell.angle_gamma   90.00
#
_symmetry.space_group_name_H-M   'P 1'
#
loop_
_entity.id
_entity.type
_entity.pdbx_description
1 polymer ?
#
loop_
_entity_poly.entity_id
_entity_poly.type
_entity_poly.pdbx_seq_one_letter_code
_entity_poly.pdbx_strand_id
1 'polypeptide(L)'
;TRVRVEIFAGLAVKTTAAVYTYRLRYNISGSPIDNLSFTLPNEYAPLVAVNSPALRSVTKAAGADGRTTWKVVLVNEVTGEVDIAVNFALPIDASTKLLPIPRIETDAPAGYRAIVAVQNLSRHDINVRDSQTANLSELAVSEQRKLMMSRRMTESLQYVFQSFEDDWSLSLDFNPAKTAARIQAVVDLLALTTVIDRNGRCRYEAKLALQNRSEQFLHVQVPQGLRLWSATVADQPVKPVTAAASPQGMVLIPLVKTSPGGLPYDVYLYFADQTQEPGDQAEPLVRPLNGITNLKPPAISIAGIPVMRTTWSLRLPAGYRYIRPGGNMSPVAGAVEMLSLNIEAKLDQLKRLDKSYRDVSGSSRQSEAVARHNWDVFNTKLNTDIEQAQSFLISNRSEVSEEDYKRLSLQLGGQKQKQVTLFGGNTAYIREQEEQARNDLNLWINAEAVNPGLAEAHRNNALQQKPDFIKQREEQQIARLEKELEVSQKLLQALQKQVDDASTEDMLTVALDAYTDHAGKKTPLGDAGLVADLLIAGTDKKAEVRAILSDLSKQSAVQIDRQQVQLRNQLEELKDNRLQRHFQAGRQTAKAPQPKAQTRTSAPQRPGDRPGSGVVDGRSRTSATSARQGRESDRDTFQGGARAGGGLYAAYGRPSLASADPAPTQAPGGAVAGPDAGTPALGSEGLQQYVAKGTYSLPVTLPEGEVRIDFARPAADARLTIWAIPQTTINNLKATAAVLAVLLVVLGIIKIWPAKAAPISAKRAIIYFLVFLVLAVTLGLLGLILSLLIIFAAEALRDASLPKTTV
;
A
#
# COMPACT_ATOMS: atom_id res chain seq x y z
N THR A 1 17.26 49.65 -7.60
CA THR A 1 17.30 48.25 -7.15
C THR A 1 18.02 47.41 -8.18
N ARG A 2 18.87 46.48 -7.76
CA ARG A 2 19.51 45.52 -8.67
C ARG A 2 18.89 44.14 -8.40
N VAL A 3 18.25 43.58 -9.41
CA VAL A 3 17.60 42.27 -9.37
C VAL A 3 18.30 41.37 -10.38
N ARG A 4 18.92 40.30 -9.89
CA ARG A 4 19.47 39.21 -10.71
C ARG A 4 18.56 37.99 -10.57
N VAL A 5 18.43 37.19 -11.62
CA VAL A 5 17.68 35.94 -11.57
C VAL A 5 18.56 34.76 -11.97
N GLU A 6 18.43 33.66 -11.22
CA GLU A 6 18.86 32.34 -11.65
C GLU A 6 17.62 31.46 -11.86
N ILE A 7 17.43 30.96 -13.06
CA ILE A 7 16.30 30.12 -13.46
C ILE A 7 16.79 28.68 -13.54
N PHE A 8 16.13 27.79 -12.80
CA PHE A 8 16.32 26.36 -12.91
C PHE A 8 15.07 25.76 -13.56
N ALA A 9 15.17 25.34 -14.82
CA ALA A 9 14.10 24.71 -15.59
C ALA A 9 14.27 23.19 -15.58
N GLY A 10 13.35 22.47 -14.95
CA GLY A 10 13.29 21.01 -14.92
C GLY A 10 12.19 20.47 -15.82
N LEU A 11 12.54 19.51 -16.67
CA LEU A 11 11.60 18.66 -17.41
C LEU A 11 11.76 17.22 -16.94
N ALA A 12 10.70 16.65 -16.36
CA ALA A 12 10.62 15.24 -16.03
C ALA A 12 9.59 14.57 -16.95
N VAL A 13 10.05 13.70 -17.85
CA VAL A 13 9.22 12.94 -18.79
C VAL A 13 8.73 11.67 -18.10
N LYS A 14 7.42 11.56 -17.87
CA LYS A 14 6.75 10.39 -17.29
C LYS A 14 5.97 9.63 -18.36
N THR A 15 5.40 8.48 -18.02
CA THR A 15 4.69 7.60 -18.96
C THR A 15 3.49 8.27 -19.66
N THR A 16 2.82 9.23 -19.02
CA THR A 16 1.59 9.86 -19.54
C THR A 16 1.64 11.38 -19.58
N ALA A 17 2.71 11.99 -19.08
CA ALA A 17 2.82 13.44 -18.99
C ALA A 17 4.28 13.90 -18.97
N ALA A 18 4.53 15.06 -19.57
CA ALA A 18 5.75 15.83 -19.41
C ALA A 18 5.51 16.86 -18.30
N VAL A 19 6.22 16.72 -17.19
CA VAL A 19 6.07 17.60 -16.02
C VAL A 19 7.17 18.65 -16.04
N TYR A 20 6.79 19.91 -15.92
CA TYR A 20 7.68 21.06 -15.95
C TYR A 20 7.68 21.74 -14.57
N THR A 21 8.87 22.00 -14.06
CA THR A 21 9.07 22.76 -12.82
C THR A 21 10.18 23.78 -13.04
N TYR A 22 9.86 25.05 -12.83
CA TYR A 22 10.83 26.13 -12.88
C TYR A 22 11.01 26.71 -11.48
N ARG A 23 12.26 26.88 -11.04
CA ARG A 23 12.59 27.69 -9.86
C ARG A 23 13.25 28.97 -10.32
N LEU A 24 12.61 30.10 -10.03
CA LEU A 24 13.12 31.44 -10.27
C LEU A 24 13.72 31.95 -8.95
N ARG A 25 15.04 31.96 -8.83
CA ARG A 25 15.76 32.49 -7.68
C ARG A 25 16.17 33.94 -7.96
N TYR A 26 15.46 34.88 -7.35
CA TYR A 26 15.77 36.29 -7.44
C TYR A 26 16.75 36.67 -6.33
N ASN A 27 17.83 37.36 -6.69
CA ASN A 27 18.74 38.00 -5.75
C ASN A 27 18.54 39.51 -5.82
N ILE A 28 17.92 40.06 -4.78
CA ILE A 28 17.47 41.45 -4.68
C ILE A 28 18.45 42.23 -3.81
N SER A 29 19.08 43.26 -4.38
CA SER A 29 20.00 44.14 -3.66
C SER A 29 19.65 45.62 -3.85
N GLY A 30 19.94 46.42 -2.82
CA GLY A 30 19.53 47.82 -2.74
C GLY A 30 18.17 47.97 -2.04
N SER A 31 17.22 48.62 -2.71
CA SER A 31 15.89 48.87 -2.15
C SER A 31 15.05 47.57 -2.09
N PRO A 32 14.35 47.30 -0.99
CA PRO A 32 13.38 46.22 -0.90
C PRO A 32 12.30 46.30 -2.00
N ILE A 33 11.75 45.16 -2.38
CA ILE A 33 10.63 45.06 -3.32
C ILE A 33 9.54 44.16 -2.75
N ASP A 34 8.30 44.38 -3.17
CA ASP A 34 7.10 43.64 -2.73
C ASP A 34 6.43 42.86 -3.87
N ASN A 35 6.88 43.03 -5.11
CA ASN A 35 6.32 42.38 -6.27
C ASN A 35 7.39 41.95 -7.27
N LEU A 36 7.13 40.81 -7.92
CA LEU A 36 7.94 40.21 -8.96
C LEU A 36 7.03 39.77 -10.11
N SER A 37 7.54 39.78 -11.33
CA SER A 37 6.81 39.40 -12.53
C SER A 37 7.57 38.41 -13.39
N PHE A 38 6.82 37.49 -13.98
CA PHE A 38 7.33 36.59 -15.00
C PHE A 38 6.28 36.33 -16.09
N THR A 39 6.74 35.94 -17.27
CA THR A 39 5.89 35.82 -18.46
C THR A 39 6.15 34.48 -19.17
N LEU A 40 5.06 33.83 -19.60
CA LEU A 40 5.06 32.59 -20.39
C LEU A 40 4.07 32.70 -21.57
N PRO A 41 4.23 31.89 -22.64
CA PRO A 41 3.25 31.78 -23.70
C PRO A 41 1.84 31.42 -23.20
N ASN A 42 0.80 31.95 -23.85
CA ASN A 42 -0.60 31.77 -23.42
C ASN A 42 -1.07 30.32 -23.34
N GLU A 43 -0.49 29.42 -24.15
CA GLU A 43 -0.84 27.99 -24.18
C GLU A 43 -0.63 27.28 -22.82
N TYR A 44 0.35 27.74 -22.03
CA TYR A 44 0.64 27.18 -20.70
C TYR A 44 -0.20 27.83 -19.59
N ALA A 45 -0.77 29.00 -19.85
CA ALA A 45 -1.45 29.81 -18.82
C ALA A 45 -2.55 29.10 -18.02
N PRO A 46 -3.38 28.18 -18.58
CA PRO A 46 -4.38 27.46 -17.79
C PRO A 46 -3.79 26.36 -16.89
N LEU A 47 -2.55 25.91 -17.14
CA LEU A 47 -1.92 24.77 -16.47
C LEU A 47 -0.94 25.18 -15.37
N VAL A 48 -0.55 26.46 -15.32
CA VAL A 48 0.47 26.99 -14.42
C VAL A 48 -0.03 27.14 -12.99
N ALA A 49 0.68 26.52 -12.06
CA ALA A 49 0.59 26.72 -10.62
C ALA A 49 1.86 27.41 -10.11
N VAL A 50 1.69 28.46 -9.29
CA VAL A 50 2.80 29.27 -8.76
C VAL A 50 2.85 29.15 -7.25
N ASN A 51 4.02 28.82 -6.72
CA ASN A 51 4.27 28.67 -5.30
C ASN A 51 5.49 29.51 -4.88
N SER A 52 5.45 30.12 -3.71
CA SER A 52 6.62 30.75 -3.08
C SER A 52 6.42 30.79 -1.56
N PRO A 53 7.48 30.63 -0.75
CA PRO A 53 7.40 30.78 0.71
C PRO A 53 6.92 32.16 1.16
N ALA A 54 7.14 33.20 0.36
CA ALA A 54 6.74 34.58 0.64
C ALA A 54 5.51 35.02 -0.15
N LEU A 55 4.75 34.07 -0.73
CA LEU A 55 3.62 34.39 -1.59
C LEU A 55 2.44 34.97 -0.80
N ARG A 56 1.97 36.15 -1.20
CA ARG A 56 0.69 36.73 -0.72
C ARG A 56 -0.45 36.49 -1.70
N SER A 57 -0.23 36.79 -2.97
CA SER A 57 -1.22 36.60 -4.03
C SER A 57 -0.55 36.57 -5.40
N VAL A 58 -1.14 35.85 -6.34
CA VAL A 58 -0.73 35.86 -7.75
C VAL A 58 -1.87 36.39 -8.58
N THR A 59 -1.58 37.38 -9.43
CA THR A 59 -2.51 37.87 -10.45
C THR A 59 -1.94 37.54 -11.82
N LYS A 60 -2.78 37.08 -12.74
CA LYS A 60 -2.40 36.86 -14.13
C LYS A 60 -3.09 37.86 -15.03
N ALA A 61 -2.36 38.39 -16.01
CA ALA A 61 -2.87 39.29 -17.03
C ALA A 61 -2.44 38.75 -18.41
N ALA A 62 -3.41 38.56 -19.31
CA ALA A 62 -3.10 38.24 -20.70
C ALA A 62 -2.62 39.51 -21.40
N GLY A 63 -1.41 39.47 -21.96
CA GLY A 63 -0.88 40.51 -22.82
C GLY A 63 -1.43 40.38 -24.24
N ALA A 64 -1.37 41.47 -25.02
CA ALA A 64 -1.79 41.49 -26.42
C ALA A 64 -0.92 40.59 -27.32
N ASP A 65 0.31 40.28 -26.90
CA ASP A 65 1.35 39.62 -27.70
C ASP A 65 1.30 38.08 -27.64
N GLY A 66 0.16 37.49 -27.24
CA GLY A 66 0.04 36.04 -27.10
C GLY A 66 0.79 35.45 -25.88
N ARG A 67 1.20 36.29 -24.94
CA ARG A 67 1.89 35.92 -23.70
C ARG A 67 1.07 36.34 -22.48
N THR A 68 1.16 35.57 -21.40
CA THR A 68 0.52 35.88 -20.13
C THR A 68 1.60 36.28 -19.13
N THR A 69 1.35 37.34 -18.38
CA THR A 69 2.25 37.81 -17.31
C THR A 69 1.63 37.50 -15.96
N TRP A 70 2.42 36.89 -15.07
CA TRP A 70 2.07 36.64 -13.69
C TRP A 70 2.75 37.68 -12.81
N LYS A 71 1.96 38.45 -12.07
CA LYS A 71 2.42 39.34 -11.01
C LYS A 71 2.31 38.62 -9.68
N VAL A 72 3.46 38.31 -9.09
CA VAL A 72 3.61 37.67 -7.78
C VAL A 72 3.79 38.76 -6.74
N VAL A 73 2.79 38.91 -5.87
CA VAL A 73 2.84 39.85 -4.74
C VAL A 73 3.33 39.12 -3.51
N LEU A 74 4.33 39.68 -2.85
CA LEU A 74 4.98 39.13 -1.66
C LEU A 74 4.29 39.60 -0.39
N VAL A 75 4.44 38.84 0.70
CA VAL A 75 3.85 39.17 2.01
C VAL A 75 4.45 40.45 2.59
N ASN A 76 5.77 40.61 2.45
CA ASN A 76 6.52 41.77 2.92
C ASN A 76 7.40 42.31 1.79
N GLU A 77 7.86 43.55 1.95
CA GLU A 77 9.00 44.05 1.20
C GLU A 77 10.27 43.29 1.61
N VAL A 78 10.97 42.69 0.64
CA VAL A 78 12.10 41.80 0.90
C VAL A 78 13.36 42.19 0.11
N THR A 79 14.50 41.79 0.67
CA THR A 79 15.84 41.83 0.05
C THR A 79 16.49 40.45 0.11
N GLY A 80 17.61 40.24 -0.58
CA GLY A 80 18.30 38.95 -0.60
C GLY A 80 17.66 37.95 -1.56
N GLU A 81 17.73 36.66 -1.22
CA GLU A 81 17.25 35.58 -2.09
C GLU A 81 15.75 35.31 -1.90
N VAL A 82 14.99 35.31 -2.99
CA VAL A 82 13.57 34.96 -3.03
C VAL A 82 13.35 33.91 -4.11
N ASP A 83 12.75 32.79 -3.73
CA ASP A 83 12.45 31.70 -4.66
C ASP A 83 10.97 31.72 -5.06
N ILE A 84 10.70 31.60 -6.36
CA ILE A 84 9.36 31.38 -6.93
C ILE A 84 9.40 30.08 -7.74
N ALA A 85 8.55 29.12 -7.39
CA ALA A 85 8.38 27.87 -8.12
C ALA A 85 7.15 27.96 -9.05
N VAL A 86 7.34 27.58 -10.32
CA VAL A 86 6.30 27.56 -11.36
C VAL A 86 6.17 26.13 -11.87
N ASN A 87 4.99 25.54 -11.76
CA ASN A 87 4.74 24.14 -12.06
C ASN A 87 3.60 23.98 -13.07
N PHE A 88 3.78 23.11 -14.06
CA PHE A 88 2.71 22.70 -14.98
C PHE A 88 3.05 21.34 -15.60
N ALA A 89 2.06 20.68 -16.23
CA ALA A 89 2.29 19.41 -16.91
C ALA A 89 1.52 19.37 -18.24
N LEU A 90 2.14 18.80 -19.26
CA LEU A 90 1.53 18.55 -20.57
C LEU A 90 1.22 17.06 -20.70
N PRO A 91 0.01 16.67 -21.16
CA PRO A 91 -0.29 15.27 -21.42
C PRO A 91 0.55 14.76 -22.60
N ILE A 92 1.02 13.52 -22.51
CA ILE A 92 1.71 12.81 -23.58
C ILE A 92 0.74 11.81 -24.20
N ASP A 93 0.62 11.85 -25.51
CA ASP A 93 -0.16 10.88 -26.28
C ASP A 93 0.68 10.24 -27.40
N ALA A 94 0.06 9.30 -28.14
CA ALA A 94 0.73 8.62 -29.25
C ALA A 94 1.03 9.54 -30.45
N SER A 95 0.45 10.74 -30.49
CA SER A 95 0.63 11.74 -31.55
C SER A 95 1.69 12.80 -31.21
N THR A 96 2.11 12.86 -29.94
CA THR A 96 3.11 13.78 -29.44
C THR A 96 4.44 13.48 -30.12
N LYS A 97 5.01 14.47 -30.81
CA LYS A 97 6.28 14.36 -31.53
C LYS A 97 7.35 15.31 -31.03
N LEU A 98 6.95 16.35 -30.30
CA LEU A 98 7.82 17.41 -29.83
C LEU A 98 7.47 17.75 -28.38
N LEU A 99 8.49 17.93 -27.54
CA LEU A 99 8.36 18.48 -26.21
C LEU A 99 9.16 19.79 -26.14
N PRO A 100 8.50 20.96 -26.23
CA PRO A 100 9.18 22.24 -26.04
C PRO A 100 9.48 22.46 -24.55
N ILE A 101 10.59 23.14 -24.27
CA ILE A 101 10.90 23.65 -22.93
C ILE A 101 10.80 25.18 -22.99
N PRO A 102 9.64 25.77 -22.63
CA PRO A 102 9.41 27.19 -22.82
C PRO A 102 10.27 28.01 -21.86
N ARG A 103 10.97 29.01 -22.38
CA ARG A 103 11.67 29.98 -21.54
C ARG A 103 10.68 30.80 -20.71
N ILE A 104 11.04 31.08 -19.46
CA ILE A 104 10.35 32.07 -18.62
C ILE A 104 11.07 33.41 -18.78
N GLU A 105 10.32 34.42 -19.20
CA GLU A 105 10.80 35.80 -19.27
C GLU A 105 10.56 36.47 -17.91
N THR A 106 11.51 37.28 -17.46
CA THR A 106 11.49 37.92 -16.13
C THR A 106 12.02 39.34 -16.21
N ASP A 107 11.51 40.23 -15.36
CA ASP A 107 11.92 41.64 -15.34
C ASP A 107 13.18 41.87 -14.46
N ALA A 108 14.24 41.08 -14.66
CA ALA A 108 15.47 41.08 -13.88
C ALA A 108 16.66 41.70 -14.64
N PRO A 109 16.85 43.04 -14.60
CA PRO A 109 17.78 43.74 -15.50
C PRO A 109 19.27 43.61 -15.15
N ALA A 110 19.63 43.05 -13.97
CA ALA A 110 21.02 43.08 -13.47
C ALA A 110 21.81 41.77 -13.70
N GLY A 111 21.20 40.75 -14.29
CA GLY A 111 21.87 39.53 -14.67
C GLY A 111 20.95 38.33 -14.78
N TYR A 112 21.29 37.45 -15.71
CA TYR A 112 20.52 36.27 -16.09
C TYR A 112 21.41 35.03 -16.06
N ARG A 113 20.86 33.92 -15.55
CA ARG A 113 21.43 32.59 -15.70
C ARG A 113 20.29 31.59 -15.77
N ALA A 114 20.31 30.72 -16.76
CA ALA A 114 19.39 29.60 -16.86
C ALA A 114 20.15 28.27 -16.77
N ILE A 115 19.59 27.31 -16.03
CA ILE A 115 20.02 25.92 -16.01
C ILE A 115 18.81 25.11 -16.44
N VAL A 116 18.96 24.29 -17.47
CA VAL A 116 17.89 23.46 -18.03
C VAL A 116 18.27 22.00 -17.87
N ALA A 117 17.50 21.24 -17.10
CA ALA A 117 17.76 19.84 -16.83
C ALA A 117 16.58 18.98 -17.30
N VAL A 118 16.90 17.88 -17.99
CA VAL A 118 15.92 16.94 -18.54
C VAL A 118 16.17 15.56 -17.93
N GLN A 119 15.11 14.99 -17.36
CA GLN A 119 15.09 13.65 -16.80
C GLN A 119 14.05 12.80 -17.53
N ASN A 120 14.46 11.62 -18.01
CA ASN A 120 13.54 10.66 -18.62
C ASN A 120 13.23 9.54 -17.62
N LEU A 121 12.01 9.55 -17.08
CA LEU A 121 11.49 8.53 -16.14
C LEU A 121 10.54 7.55 -16.85
N SER A 122 10.62 7.47 -18.17
CA SER A 122 9.70 6.73 -19.02
C SER A 122 10.43 5.77 -19.97
N ARG A 123 9.67 5.01 -20.76
CA ARG A 123 10.20 4.22 -21.88
C ARG A 123 10.22 4.98 -23.20
N HIS A 124 9.78 6.24 -23.20
CA HIS A 124 9.77 7.07 -24.39
C HIS A 124 11.19 7.44 -24.80
N ASP A 125 11.41 7.54 -26.09
CA ASP A 125 12.69 7.99 -26.62
C ASP A 125 12.64 9.51 -26.80
N ILE A 126 13.66 10.19 -26.28
CA ILE A 126 13.79 11.65 -26.33
C ILE A 126 15.18 12.02 -26.82
N ASN A 127 15.24 12.94 -27.78
CA ASN A 127 16.49 13.43 -28.35
C ASN A 127 16.42 14.95 -28.48
N VAL A 128 17.56 15.63 -28.30
CA VAL A 128 17.64 17.08 -28.50
C VAL A 128 17.50 17.39 -29.99
N ARG A 129 16.65 18.34 -30.32
CA ARG A 129 16.44 18.80 -31.69
C ARG A 129 17.36 20.00 -31.98
N ASP A 130 18.55 19.73 -32.52
CA ASP A 130 19.59 20.74 -32.75
C ASP A 130 19.10 21.98 -33.53
N SER A 131 18.19 21.80 -34.50
CA SER A 131 17.62 22.90 -35.30
C SER A 131 16.82 23.96 -34.50
N GLN A 132 16.44 23.67 -33.26
CA GLN A 132 15.65 24.54 -32.39
C GLN A 132 16.30 24.72 -31.01
N THR A 133 17.61 24.45 -30.93
CA THR A 133 18.42 24.70 -29.73
C THR A 133 19.29 25.93 -30.01
N ALA A 134 19.11 26.98 -29.21
CA ALA A 134 19.89 28.21 -29.32
C ALA A 134 20.39 28.66 -27.95
N ASN A 135 21.61 29.22 -27.92
CA ASN A 135 22.25 29.85 -26.76
C ASN A 135 22.24 28.98 -25.49
N LEU A 136 22.44 27.67 -25.66
CA LEU A 136 22.62 26.69 -24.58
C LEU A 136 23.97 25.99 -24.73
N SER A 137 24.68 25.85 -23.62
CA SER A 137 25.92 25.10 -23.52
C SER A 137 25.76 23.94 -22.54
N GLU A 138 26.41 22.81 -22.81
CA GLU A 138 26.37 21.67 -21.90
C GLU A 138 27.09 22.01 -20.58
N LEU A 139 26.44 21.69 -19.46
CA LEU A 139 27.03 21.92 -18.14
C LEU A 139 27.93 20.74 -17.75
N ALA A 140 29.19 21.00 -17.41
CA ALA A 140 30.12 19.94 -17.02
C ALA A 140 29.62 19.11 -15.82
N VAL A 141 29.82 17.79 -15.85
CA VAL A 141 29.36 16.83 -14.81
C VAL A 141 29.85 17.22 -13.40
N SER A 142 31.05 17.80 -13.28
CA SER A 142 31.56 18.28 -11.99
C SER A 142 30.73 19.44 -11.41
N GLU A 143 30.22 20.33 -12.26
CA GLU A 143 29.35 21.43 -11.86
C GLU A 143 27.92 20.94 -11.59
N GLN A 144 27.43 19.97 -12.38
CA GLN A 144 26.15 19.31 -12.10
C GLN A 144 26.11 18.70 -10.69
N ARG A 145 27.19 18.02 -10.27
CA ARG A 145 27.33 17.43 -8.91
C ARG A 145 27.43 18.46 -7.79
N LYS A 146 27.85 19.70 -8.08
CA LYS A 146 27.84 20.79 -7.10
C LYS A 146 26.44 21.36 -6.91
N LEU A 147 25.68 21.45 -8.00
CA LEU A 147 24.31 21.97 -7.99
C LEU A 147 23.31 20.97 -7.40
N MET A 148 23.52 19.67 -7.63
CA MET A 148 22.61 18.61 -7.19
C MET A 148 23.28 17.72 -6.13
N MET A 149 22.62 17.58 -4.97
CA MET A 149 23.18 16.86 -3.82
C MET A 149 23.17 15.32 -3.98
N SER A 150 22.36 14.77 -4.87
CA SER A 150 22.22 13.31 -5.07
C SER A 150 22.99 12.84 -6.30
N ARG A 151 24.00 11.98 -6.09
CA ARG A 151 24.74 11.30 -7.16
C ARG A 151 23.81 10.54 -8.11
N ARG A 152 22.80 9.85 -7.56
CA ARG A 152 21.84 9.07 -8.35
C ARG A 152 20.94 9.93 -9.22
N MET A 153 20.59 11.12 -8.74
CA MET A 153 19.84 12.09 -9.54
C MET A 153 20.67 12.54 -10.74
N THR A 154 21.93 12.94 -10.52
CA THR A 154 22.83 13.34 -11.61
C THR A 154 23.02 12.23 -12.65
N GLU A 155 23.14 10.98 -12.21
CA GLU A 155 23.26 9.81 -13.10
C GLU A 155 21.97 9.53 -13.92
N SER A 156 20.82 10.01 -13.46
CA SER A 156 19.52 9.83 -14.14
C SER A 156 19.13 10.98 -15.09
N LEU A 157 19.90 12.07 -15.10
CA LEU A 157 19.66 13.20 -16.00
C LEU A 157 20.20 12.85 -17.38
N GLN A 158 19.38 13.09 -18.40
CA GLN A 158 19.77 12.84 -19.78
C GLN A 158 20.47 14.05 -20.39
N TYR A 159 19.99 15.26 -20.09
CA TYR A 159 20.57 16.50 -20.58
C TYR A 159 20.62 17.55 -19.47
N VAL A 160 21.73 18.27 -19.36
CA VAL A 160 21.85 19.45 -18.48
C VAL A 160 22.59 20.55 -19.22
N PHE A 161 21.89 21.63 -19.48
CA PHE A 161 22.39 22.81 -20.18
C PHE A 161 22.43 24.02 -19.28
N GLN A 162 23.24 25.00 -19.65
CA GLN A 162 23.26 26.32 -19.05
C GLN A 162 23.25 27.42 -20.12
N SER A 163 22.68 28.57 -19.77
CA SER A 163 22.77 29.81 -20.54
C SER A 163 22.97 31.01 -19.61
N PHE A 164 23.62 32.05 -20.13
CA PHE A 164 23.75 33.35 -19.49
C PHE A 164 23.01 34.45 -20.28
N GLU A 165 22.39 34.08 -21.39
CA GLU A 165 21.62 34.94 -22.28
C GLU A 165 20.13 34.62 -22.12
N ASP A 166 19.26 35.62 -22.23
CA ASP A 166 17.83 35.51 -21.97
C ASP A 166 17.00 35.04 -23.19
N ASP A 167 17.67 34.74 -24.31
CA ASP A 167 17.08 34.38 -25.60
C ASP A 167 17.22 32.90 -25.99
N TRP A 168 17.57 32.02 -25.04
CA TRP A 168 17.72 30.58 -25.29
C TRP A 168 16.41 29.88 -25.68
N SER A 169 16.56 28.75 -26.38
CA SER A 169 15.45 27.84 -26.72
C SER A 169 15.91 26.38 -26.71
N LEU A 170 15.02 25.47 -26.30
CA LEU A 170 15.24 24.03 -26.33
C LEU A 170 13.95 23.30 -26.67
N SER A 171 14.03 22.39 -27.63
CA SER A 171 12.95 21.46 -27.97
C SER A 171 13.50 20.05 -28.12
N LEU A 172 12.72 19.06 -27.68
CA LEU A 172 13.08 17.66 -27.76
C LEU A 172 12.21 16.96 -28.81
N ASP A 173 12.83 16.20 -29.71
CA ASP A 173 12.12 15.23 -30.53
C ASP A 173 11.69 14.07 -29.63
N PHE A 174 10.40 13.72 -29.69
CA PHE A 174 9.76 12.77 -28.80
C PHE A 174 9.16 11.61 -29.61
N ASN A 175 9.54 10.39 -29.28
CA ASN A 175 8.99 9.18 -29.91
C ASN A 175 8.29 8.31 -28.85
N PRO A 176 6.94 8.31 -28.82
CA PRO A 176 6.19 7.58 -27.81
C PRO A 176 6.41 6.06 -27.92
N ALA A 177 6.78 5.40 -26.82
CA ALA A 177 6.83 3.94 -26.75
C ALA A 177 5.49 3.29 -27.13
N LYS A 178 5.53 2.28 -27.99
CA LYS A 178 4.35 1.52 -28.41
C LYS A 178 3.72 0.79 -27.21
N THR A 179 2.43 1.01 -26.97
CA THR A 179 1.67 0.23 -26.00
C THR A 179 1.53 -1.21 -26.51
N ALA A 180 1.92 -2.20 -25.69
CA ALA A 180 1.83 -3.60 -26.08
C ALA A 180 0.37 -4.04 -26.26
N ALA A 181 0.10 -4.87 -27.29
CA ALA A 181 -1.20 -5.50 -27.49
C ALA A 181 -1.61 -6.29 -26.24
N ARG A 182 -2.73 -5.91 -25.65
CA ARG A 182 -3.20 -6.39 -24.35
C ARG A 182 -4.16 -7.55 -24.54
N ILE A 183 -3.87 -8.71 -23.94
CA ILE A 183 -4.83 -9.82 -23.86
C ILE A 183 -6.06 -9.31 -23.11
N GLN A 184 -7.20 -9.41 -23.78
CA GLN A 184 -8.46 -8.82 -23.37
C GLN A 184 -9.22 -9.70 -22.37
N ALA A 185 -9.27 -11.01 -22.61
CA ALA A 185 -9.75 -12.00 -21.67
C ALA A 185 -9.00 -13.33 -21.82
N VAL A 186 -8.87 -14.10 -20.74
CA VAL A 186 -8.27 -15.44 -20.73
C VAL A 186 -8.87 -16.30 -19.63
N VAL A 187 -9.15 -17.56 -19.94
CA VAL A 187 -9.52 -18.59 -18.96
C VAL A 187 -8.27 -19.40 -18.65
N ASP A 188 -7.78 -19.31 -17.42
CA ASP A 188 -6.55 -20.00 -17.02
C ASP A 188 -6.76 -21.46 -16.69
N LEU A 189 -7.91 -21.75 -16.09
CA LEU A 189 -8.31 -23.08 -15.74
C LEU A 189 -9.81 -23.23 -15.97
N LEU A 190 -10.17 -24.19 -16.81
CA LEU A 190 -11.51 -24.75 -16.92
C LEU A 190 -11.52 -26.07 -16.15
N ALA A 191 -12.07 -26.07 -14.94
CA ALA A 191 -12.25 -27.26 -14.13
C ALA A 191 -13.67 -27.80 -14.30
N LEU A 192 -13.78 -28.93 -15.00
CA LEU A 192 -15.04 -29.64 -15.23
C LEU A 192 -15.18 -30.77 -14.21
N THR A 193 -16.33 -30.84 -13.54
CA THR A 193 -16.74 -31.99 -12.75
C THR A 193 -18.00 -32.57 -13.37
N THR A 194 -17.99 -33.85 -13.72
CA THR A 194 -19.18 -34.55 -14.23
C THR A 194 -19.55 -35.70 -13.31
N VAL A 195 -20.79 -35.72 -12.85
CA VAL A 195 -21.37 -36.87 -12.15
C VAL A 195 -22.24 -37.65 -13.13
N ILE A 196 -21.98 -38.94 -13.26
CA ILE A 196 -22.77 -39.86 -14.09
C ILE A 196 -23.45 -40.87 -13.17
N ASP A 197 -24.76 -41.02 -13.30
CA ASP A 197 -25.51 -42.05 -12.56
C ASP A 197 -25.60 -43.38 -13.32
N ARG A 198 -26.15 -44.43 -12.68
CA ARG A 198 -26.32 -45.75 -13.32
C ARG A 198 -27.27 -45.71 -14.52
N ASN A 199 -28.18 -44.74 -14.56
CA ASN A 199 -29.14 -44.55 -15.64
C ASN A 199 -28.55 -43.75 -16.81
N GLY A 200 -27.29 -43.32 -16.73
CA GLY A 200 -26.61 -42.54 -17.76
C GLY A 200 -26.90 -41.04 -17.73
N ARG A 201 -27.62 -40.55 -16.70
CA ARG A 201 -27.88 -39.11 -16.54
C ARG A 201 -26.62 -38.42 -16.05
N CYS A 202 -26.37 -37.25 -16.62
CA CYS A 202 -25.17 -36.48 -16.34
C CYS A 202 -25.51 -35.13 -15.68
N ARG A 203 -24.72 -34.76 -14.67
CA ARG A 203 -24.70 -33.42 -14.08
C ARG A 203 -23.29 -32.86 -14.18
N TYR A 204 -23.17 -31.60 -14.55
CA TYR A 204 -21.90 -30.92 -14.78
C TYR A 204 -21.78 -29.70 -13.89
N GLU A 205 -20.56 -29.48 -13.41
CA GLU A 205 -20.10 -28.22 -12.87
C GLU A 205 -18.88 -27.80 -13.69
N ALA A 206 -18.91 -26.59 -14.24
CA ALA A 206 -17.77 -25.98 -14.89
C ALA A 206 -17.35 -24.76 -14.08
N LYS A 207 -16.15 -24.83 -13.49
CA LYS A 207 -15.51 -23.71 -12.80
C LYS A 207 -14.43 -23.12 -13.71
N LEU A 208 -14.56 -21.84 -14.06
CA LEU A 208 -13.61 -21.13 -14.90
C LEU A 208 -12.88 -20.07 -14.08
N ALA A 209 -11.57 -20.18 -13.98
CA ALA A 209 -10.72 -19.13 -13.43
C ALA A 209 -10.43 -18.11 -14.54
N LEU A 210 -11.16 -16.99 -14.52
CA LEU A 210 -11.20 -16.02 -15.61
C LEU A 210 -10.50 -14.70 -15.22
N GLN A 211 -9.73 -14.16 -16.16
CA GLN A 211 -9.24 -12.79 -16.12
C GLN A 211 -9.82 -12.04 -17.32
N ASN A 212 -10.67 -11.03 -17.09
CA ASN A 212 -11.38 -10.30 -18.14
C ASN A 212 -11.26 -8.78 -18.00
N ARG A 213 -10.84 -8.10 -19.07
CA ARG A 213 -10.66 -6.64 -19.13
C ARG A 213 -11.65 -5.92 -20.03
N SER A 214 -12.33 -6.62 -20.93
CA SER A 214 -13.13 -5.95 -21.99
C SER A 214 -14.33 -6.74 -22.47
N GLU A 215 -14.30 -8.07 -22.40
CA GLU A 215 -15.40 -8.92 -22.87
C GLU A 215 -16.65 -8.68 -22.01
N GLN A 216 -17.81 -8.60 -22.67
CA GLN A 216 -19.09 -8.42 -21.99
C GLN A 216 -19.74 -9.76 -21.67
N PHE A 217 -19.47 -10.79 -22.48
CA PHE A 217 -20.11 -12.10 -22.37
C PHE A 217 -19.10 -13.23 -22.57
N LEU A 218 -19.20 -14.25 -21.71
CA LEU A 218 -18.59 -15.55 -21.94
C LEU A 218 -19.52 -16.36 -22.85
N HIS A 219 -18.93 -16.80 -23.94
CA HIS A 219 -19.59 -17.51 -25.01
C HIS A 219 -19.45 -19.02 -24.74
N VAL A 220 -20.52 -19.66 -24.24
CA VAL A 220 -20.53 -21.08 -23.87
C VAL A 220 -21.33 -21.89 -24.88
N GLN A 221 -20.68 -22.79 -25.60
CA GLN A 221 -21.34 -23.76 -26.45
C GLN A 221 -21.80 -24.94 -25.60
N VAL A 222 -23.11 -25.05 -25.40
CA VAL A 222 -23.75 -26.13 -24.65
C VAL A 222 -24.05 -27.29 -25.61
N PRO A 223 -23.60 -28.52 -25.30
CA PRO A 223 -23.92 -29.70 -26.09
C PRO A 223 -25.43 -30.00 -26.10
N GLN A 224 -25.90 -30.63 -27.18
CA GLN A 224 -27.30 -31.07 -27.27
C GLN A 224 -27.66 -32.02 -26.13
N GLY A 225 -28.86 -31.86 -25.57
CA GLY A 225 -29.36 -32.63 -24.42
C GLY A 225 -28.88 -32.13 -23.06
N LEU A 226 -27.99 -31.13 -23.00
CA LEU A 226 -27.64 -30.43 -21.76
C LEU A 226 -28.35 -29.08 -21.66
N ARG A 227 -28.79 -28.76 -20.44
CA ARG A 227 -29.37 -27.46 -20.10
C ARG A 227 -28.58 -26.80 -18.99
N LEU A 228 -28.27 -25.52 -19.16
CA LEU A 228 -27.71 -24.68 -18.09
C LEU A 228 -28.80 -24.43 -17.04
N TRP A 229 -28.51 -24.80 -15.78
CA TRP A 229 -29.39 -24.62 -14.63
C TRP A 229 -29.06 -23.36 -13.82
N SER A 230 -27.77 -23.10 -13.61
CA SER A 230 -27.30 -22.02 -12.75
C SER A 230 -25.98 -21.48 -13.27
N ALA A 231 -25.79 -20.17 -13.16
CA ALA A 231 -24.56 -19.48 -13.50
C ALA A 231 -24.24 -18.43 -12.44
N THR A 232 -23.02 -18.43 -11.93
CA THR A 232 -22.50 -17.39 -11.04
C THR A 232 -21.19 -16.84 -11.60
N VAL A 233 -20.98 -15.54 -11.42
CA VAL A 233 -19.81 -14.80 -11.91
C VAL A 233 -19.31 -13.93 -10.77
N ALA A 234 -18.04 -14.10 -10.39
CA ALA A 234 -17.46 -13.41 -9.22
C ALA A 234 -18.34 -13.57 -7.96
N ASP A 235 -18.76 -14.82 -7.72
CA ASP A 235 -19.64 -15.22 -6.60
C ASP A 235 -21.03 -14.57 -6.60
N GLN A 236 -21.43 -13.91 -7.69
CA GLN A 236 -22.76 -13.32 -7.84
C GLN A 236 -23.61 -14.11 -8.86
N PRO A 237 -24.88 -14.38 -8.55
CA PRO A 237 -25.79 -15.05 -9.47
C PRO A 237 -26.05 -14.17 -10.70
N VAL A 238 -25.95 -14.73 -11.90
CA VAL A 238 -26.21 -14.00 -13.15
C VAL A 238 -27.27 -14.69 -13.99
N LYS A 239 -27.99 -13.91 -14.80
CA LYS A 239 -28.97 -14.43 -15.76
C LYS A 239 -28.30 -14.70 -17.10
N PRO A 240 -28.22 -15.96 -17.55
CA PRO A 240 -27.74 -16.29 -18.89
C PRO A 240 -28.66 -15.72 -19.97
N VAL A 241 -28.09 -15.33 -21.10
CA VAL A 241 -28.82 -14.86 -22.28
C VAL A 241 -28.68 -15.89 -23.39
N THR A 242 -29.81 -16.36 -23.91
CA THR A 242 -29.91 -17.14 -25.14
C THR A 242 -30.39 -16.19 -26.23
N ALA A 243 -29.48 -15.65 -27.05
CA ALA A 243 -29.89 -14.68 -28.06
C ALA A 243 -30.64 -15.40 -29.20
N ALA A 244 -31.73 -14.82 -29.68
CA ALA A 244 -32.54 -15.37 -30.77
C ALA A 244 -31.76 -15.54 -32.09
N ALA A 245 -30.65 -14.80 -32.25
CA ALA A 245 -29.76 -14.85 -33.42
C ALA A 245 -28.46 -15.65 -33.17
N SER A 246 -28.27 -16.24 -31.99
CA SER A 246 -27.08 -17.05 -31.71
C SER A 246 -27.18 -18.45 -32.33
N PRO A 247 -26.05 -19.07 -32.70
CA PRO A 247 -26.03 -20.47 -33.11
C PRO A 247 -26.76 -21.37 -32.10
N GLN A 248 -27.47 -22.39 -32.58
CA GLN A 248 -28.19 -23.32 -31.71
C GLN A 248 -27.25 -23.90 -30.62
N GLY A 249 -27.71 -23.88 -29.37
CA GLY A 249 -26.93 -24.36 -28.22
C GLY A 249 -25.93 -23.36 -27.63
N MET A 250 -25.86 -22.13 -28.14
CA MET A 250 -24.97 -21.10 -27.60
C MET A 250 -25.63 -20.30 -26.46
N VAL A 251 -24.93 -20.19 -25.33
CA VAL A 251 -25.39 -19.43 -24.16
C VAL A 251 -24.36 -18.35 -23.82
N LEU A 252 -24.85 -17.13 -23.58
CA LEU A 252 -24.04 -15.98 -23.21
C LEU A 252 -24.15 -15.73 -21.70
N ILE A 253 -23.02 -15.77 -21.00
CA ILE A 253 -22.94 -15.47 -19.57
C ILE A 253 -22.38 -14.07 -19.39
N PRO A 254 -23.11 -13.12 -18.78
CA PRO A 254 -22.61 -11.77 -18.54
C PRO A 254 -21.33 -11.80 -17.70
N LEU A 255 -20.30 -11.08 -18.12
CA LEU A 255 -19.02 -11.00 -17.42
C LEU A 255 -18.79 -9.65 -16.76
N VAL A 256 -17.99 -9.64 -15.70
CA VAL A 256 -17.51 -8.42 -15.04
C VAL A 256 -16.19 -8.01 -15.66
N LYS A 257 -16.04 -6.72 -16.00
CA LYS A 257 -14.76 -6.17 -16.45
C LYS A 257 -13.95 -5.75 -15.24
N THR A 258 -12.71 -6.20 -15.16
CA THR A 258 -11.80 -5.77 -14.09
C THR A 258 -10.90 -4.65 -14.58
N SER A 259 -10.54 -3.75 -13.67
CA SER A 259 -9.57 -2.70 -13.93
C SER A 259 -8.18 -3.31 -14.21
N PRO A 260 -7.26 -2.57 -14.83
CA PRO A 260 -5.86 -2.97 -14.90
C PRO A 260 -5.30 -3.28 -13.50
N GLY A 261 -4.79 -4.50 -13.30
CA GLY A 261 -4.36 -4.98 -11.97
C GLY A 261 -5.47 -5.52 -11.07
N GLY A 262 -6.70 -5.65 -11.59
CA GLY A 262 -7.80 -6.33 -10.91
C GLY A 262 -7.57 -7.84 -10.82
N LEU A 263 -8.03 -8.44 -9.72
CA LEU A 263 -7.93 -9.87 -9.46
C LEU A 263 -8.69 -10.70 -10.50
N PRO A 264 -8.19 -11.91 -10.84
CA PRO A 264 -9.02 -12.90 -11.53
C PRO A 264 -10.20 -13.30 -10.64
N TYR A 265 -11.28 -13.74 -11.26
CA TYR A 265 -12.48 -14.21 -10.58
C TYR A 265 -12.97 -15.51 -11.18
N ASP A 266 -13.77 -16.24 -10.40
CA ASP A 266 -14.32 -17.52 -10.82
C ASP A 266 -15.71 -17.32 -11.48
N VAL A 267 -15.97 -18.14 -12.50
CA VAL A 267 -17.31 -18.33 -13.09
C VAL A 267 -17.71 -19.77 -12.83
N TYR A 268 -18.87 -20.00 -12.20
CA TYR A 268 -19.42 -21.33 -11.99
C TYR A 268 -20.65 -21.53 -12.86
N LEU A 269 -20.67 -22.64 -13.61
CA LEU A 269 -21.79 -23.02 -14.46
C LEU A 269 -22.22 -24.44 -14.10
N TYR A 270 -23.51 -24.61 -13.82
CA TYR A 270 -24.09 -25.92 -13.56
C TYR A 270 -24.99 -26.34 -14.70
N PHE A 271 -24.72 -27.51 -15.26
CA PHE A 271 -25.57 -28.10 -16.29
C PHE A 271 -26.13 -29.42 -15.82
N ALA A 272 -27.30 -29.77 -16.33
CA ALA A 272 -27.83 -31.10 -16.17
C ALA A 272 -28.50 -31.56 -17.46
N ASP A 273 -28.71 -32.87 -17.52
CA ASP A 273 -29.51 -33.51 -18.54
C ASP A 273 -30.88 -32.83 -18.68
N GLN A 274 -31.31 -32.61 -19.91
CA GLN A 274 -32.59 -32.00 -20.24
C GLN A 274 -33.70 -33.03 -20.03
N THR A 275 -34.19 -33.16 -18.81
CA THR A 275 -35.40 -33.94 -18.53
C THR A 275 -36.63 -33.19 -19.03
N GLN A 276 -37.32 -33.71 -20.04
CA GLN A 276 -38.73 -33.35 -20.28
C GLN A 276 -39.64 -34.14 -19.35
N GLU A 277 -40.88 -33.66 -19.19
CA GLU A 277 -41.89 -34.15 -18.26
C GLU A 277 -42.11 -35.68 -18.34
N PRO A 278 -42.70 -36.31 -17.30
CA PRO A 278 -42.88 -37.76 -17.24
C PRO A 278 -43.74 -38.25 -18.42
N GLY A 279 -43.11 -38.83 -19.45
CA GLY A 279 -43.79 -39.33 -20.65
C GLY A 279 -42.96 -39.31 -21.93
N ASP A 280 -41.97 -38.40 -22.05
CA ASP A 280 -41.11 -38.32 -23.24
C ASP A 280 -39.88 -39.21 -23.15
N GLN A 281 -39.65 -40.04 -24.17
CA GLN A 281 -38.47 -40.91 -24.30
C GLN A 281 -37.26 -40.12 -24.83
N ALA A 282 -36.76 -39.15 -24.06
CA ALA A 282 -35.44 -38.58 -24.35
C ALA A 282 -34.36 -39.61 -24.01
N GLU A 283 -33.51 -39.96 -24.98
CA GLU A 283 -32.37 -40.84 -24.72
C GLU A 283 -31.39 -40.16 -23.75
N PRO A 284 -30.89 -40.88 -22.73
CA PRO A 284 -29.92 -40.32 -21.80
C PRO A 284 -28.64 -39.93 -22.54
N LEU A 285 -28.02 -38.82 -22.12
CA LEU A 285 -26.80 -38.27 -22.72
C LEU A 285 -25.66 -39.28 -22.82
N VAL A 286 -25.62 -40.22 -21.88
CA VAL A 286 -24.71 -41.37 -21.88
C VAL A 286 -25.55 -42.64 -21.75
N ARG A 287 -25.10 -43.72 -22.39
CA ARG A 287 -25.79 -45.02 -22.29
C ARG A 287 -25.88 -45.46 -20.82
N PRO A 288 -27.04 -45.97 -20.37
CA PRO A 288 -27.18 -46.55 -19.03
C PRO A 288 -26.14 -47.64 -18.80
N LEU A 289 -25.64 -47.72 -17.57
CA LEU A 289 -24.62 -48.70 -17.21
C LEU A 289 -25.27 -50.10 -17.09
N ASN A 290 -25.30 -50.81 -18.22
CA ASN A 290 -25.83 -52.16 -18.34
C ASN A 290 -24.76 -53.06 -18.97
N GLY A 291 -24.10 -53.88 -18.15
CA GLY A 291 -22.98 -54.68 -18.62
C GLY A 291 -21.77 -53.82 -18.99
N ILE A 292 -21.00 -54.26 -19.98
CA ILE A 292 -19.83 -53.52 -20.47
C ILE A 292 -20.32 -52.31 -21.30
N THR A 293 -20.10 -51.10 -20.79
CA THR A 293 -20.65 -49.87 -21.38
C THR A 293 -19.54 -48.88 -21.73
N ASN A 294 -19.62 -48.24 -22.89
CA ASN A 294 -18.72 -47.16 -23.30
C ASN A 294 -19.34 -45.79 -22.99
N LEU A 295 -18.76 -45.07 -22.03
CA LEU A 295 -19.16 -43.74 -21.58
C LEU A 295 -18.42 -42.66 -22.39
N LYS A 296 -19.20 -41.76 -23.01
CA LYS A 296 -18.70 -40.61 -23.77
C LYS A 296 -19.42 -39.34 -23.31
N PRO A 297 -19.05 -38.78 -22.14
CA PRO A 297 -19.69 -37.57 -21.66
C PRO A 297 -19.42 -36.42 -22.64
N PRO A 298 -20.44 -35.63 -23.06
CA PRO A 298 -20.22 -34.47 -23.91
C PRO A 298 -19.39 -33.40 -23.21
N ALA A 299 -18.57 -32.68 -23.98
CA ALA A 299 -17.68 -31.64 -23.49
C ALA A 299 -18.27 -30.24 -23.69
N ILE A 300 -18.21 -29.41 -22.65
CA ILE A 300 -18.61 -28.00 -22.71
C ILE A 300 -17.47 -27.20 -23.33
N SER A 301 -17.77 -26.41 -24.36
CA SER A 301 -16.75 -25.64 -25.09
C SER A 301 -16.94 -24.13 -24.89
N ILE A 302 -15.83 -23.42 -24.73
CA ILE A 302 -15.80 -21.95 -24.61
C ILE A 302 -15.33 -21.37 -25.94
N ALA A 303 -16.09 -20.43 -26.51
CA ALA A 303 -15.76 -19.75 -27.75
C ALA A 303 -15.26 -18.32 -27.48
N GLY A 304 -14.41 -17.79 -28.36
CA GLY A 304 -13.93 -16.40 -28.32
C GLY A 304 -12.89 -16.07 -27.24
N ILE A 305 -12.85 -16.80 -26.12
CA ILE A 305 -11.87 -16.60 -25.05
C ILE A 305 -10.95 -17.83 -24.99
N PRO A 306 -9.61 -17.64 -25.03
CA PRO A 306 -8.68 -18.76 -25.01
C PRO A 306 -8.66 -19.42 -23.62
N VAL A 307 -8.70 -20.75 -23.60
CA VAL A 307 -8.59 -21.59 -22.38
C VAL A 307 -7.21 -22.23 -22.33
N MET A 308 -6.43 -21.89 -21.29
CA MET A 308 -5.04 -22.32 -21.14
C MET A 308 -4.93 -23.76 -20.64
N ARG A 309 -5.83 -24.18 -19.75
CA ARG A 309 -5.83 -25.52 -19.16
C ARG A 309 -7.25 -25.99 -18.88
N THR A 310 -7.48 -27.28 -19.11
CA THR A 310 -8.72 -27.95 -18.76
C THR A 310 -8.42 -29.13 -17.84
N THR A 311 -9.11 -29.21 -16.71
CA THR A 311 -9.15 -30.40 -15.86
C THR A 311 -10.55 -30.98 -15.90
N TRP A 312 -10.67 -32.30 -15.85
CA TRP A 312 -11.95 -32.99 -15.88
C TRP A 312 -11.98 -34.11 -14.86
N SER A 313 -12.78 -33.94 -13.82
CA SER A 313 -13.06 -34.92 -12.78
C SER A 313 -14.38 -35.64 -13.08
N LEU A 314 -14.34 -36.96 -13.20
CA LEU A 314 -15.52 -37.79 -13.30
C LEU A 314 -15.84 -38.45 -11.97
N ARG A 315 -17.10 -38.36 -11.56
CA ARG A 315 -17.67 -39.02 -10.38
C ARG A 315 -18.66 -40.08 -10.87
N LEU A 316 -18.34 -41.34 -10.63
CA LEU A 316 -18.98 -42.50 -11.25
C LEU A 316 -19.53 -43.47 -10.18
N PRO A 317 -20.50 -44.34 -10.52
CA PRO A 317 -21.03 -45.33 -9.57
C PRO A 317 -20.02 -46.44 -9.25
N ALA A 318 -20.07 -47.03 -8.06
CA ALA A 318 -19.28 -48.21 -7.70
C ALA A 318 -19.84 -49.50 -8.32
N GLY A 319 -19.10 -50.59 -8.12
CA GLY A 319 -19.41 -51.89 -8.72
C GLY A 319 -18.96 -52.04 -10.17
N TYR A 320 -18.26 -51.04 -10.71
CA TYR A 320 -17.66 -51.05 -12.05
C TYR A 320 -16.17 -50.75 -11.96
N ARG A 321 -15.39 -51.42 -12.82
CA ARG A 321 -14.02 -51.06 -13.13
C ARG A 321 -14.01 -50.16 -14.36
N TYR A 322 -13.41 -48.99 -14.23
CA TYR A 322 -13.31 -48.03 -15.31
C TYR A 322 -11.96 -48.11 -16.00
N ILE A 323 -11.97 -48.25 -17.32
CA ILE A 323 -10.76 -48.33 -18.14
C ILE A 323 -10.85 -47.27 -19.23
N ARG A 324 -9.75 -46.56 -19.47
CA ARG A 324 -9.71 -45.54 -20.51
C ARG A 324 -9.10 -46.11 -21.81
N PRO A 325 -9.89 -46.28 -22.89
CA PRO A 325 -9.38 -46.71 -24.19
C PRO A 325 -8.84 -45.57 -25.07
N GLY A 326 -9.16 -44.30 -24.79
CA GLY A 326 -8.96 -43.21 -25.74
C GLY A 326 -9.37 -41.82 -25.23
N GLY A 327 -9.47 -40.85 -26.14
CA GLY A 327 -9.65 -39.43 -25.83
C GLY A 327 -8.31 -38.68 -25.77
N ASN A 328 -8.36 -37.36 -25.60
CA ASN A 328 -7.19 -36.47 -25.76
C ASN A 328 -6.73 -35.81 -24.44
N MET A 329 -7.30 -36.21 -23.32
CA MET A 329 -6.88 -35.81 -21.98
C MET A 329 -5.72 -36.69 -21.47
N SER A 330 -5.08 -36.37 -20.35
CA SER A 330 -4.11 -37.25 -19.67
C SER A 330 -4.66 -37.61 -18.28
N PRO A 331 -4.50 -38.87 -17.81
CA PRO A 331 -4.89 -39.23 -16.44
C PRO A 331 -4.02 -38.47 -15.43
N VAL A 332 -4.60 -38.16 -14.28
CA VAL A 332 -3.94 -37.41 -13.20
C VAL A 332 -3.78 -38.33 -11.99
N ALA A 333 -2.59 -38.35 -11.38
CA ALA A 333 -2.23 -39.17 -10.23
C ALA A 333 -2.77 -38.57 -8.92
N GLY A 334 -4.09 -38.53 -8.80
CA GLY A 334 -4.79 -38.15 -7.57
C GLY A 334 -4.83 -36.65 -7.28
N ALA A 335 -5.17 -36.32 -6.03
CA ALA A 335 -5.52 -34.96 -5.64
C ALA A 335 -4.34 -33.97 -5.68
N VAL A 336 -3.11 -34.41 -5.36
CA VAL A 336 -1.92 -33.53 -5.36
C VAL A 336 -1.63 -33.00 -6.76
N GLU A 337 -1.70 -33.85 -7.78
CA GLU A 337 -1.41 -33.41 -9.14
C GLU A 337 -2.49 -32.43 -9.65
N MET A 338 -3.76 -32.62 -9.24
CA MET A 338 -4.82 -31.63 -9.48
C MET A 338 -4.53 -30.28 -8.80
N LEU A 339 -4.08 -30.29 -7.54
CA LEU A 339 -3.66 -29.08 -6.83
C LEU A 339 -2.49 -28.40 -7.54
N SER A 340 -1.49 -29.17 -7.98
CA SER A 340 -0.34 -28.64 -8.72
C SER A 340 -0.74 -28.01 -10.06
N LEU A 341 -1.70 -28.58 -10.78
CA LEU A 341 -2.22 -27.99 -12.03
C LEU A 341 -2.99 -26.69 -11.77
N ASN A 342 -3.69 -26.58 -10.65
CA ASN A 342 -4.35 -25.34 -10.21
C ASN A 342 -3.30 -24.27 -9.83
N ILE A 343 -2.27 -24.66 -9.07
CA ILE A 343 -1.14 -23.78 -8.72
C ILE A 343 -0.46 -23.24 -9.99
N GLU A 344 -0.22 -24.07 -11.00
CA GLU A 344 0.39 -23.62 -12.25
C GLU A 344 -0.51 -22.60 -12.98
N ALA A 345 -1.83 -22.76 -12.95
CA ALA A 345 -2.75 -21.78 -13.53
C ALA A 345 -2.73 -20.44 -12.76
N LYS A 346 -2.66 -20.51 -11.41
CA LYS A 346 -2.50 -19.32 -10.56
C LYS A 346 -1.12 -18.65 -10.75
N LEU A 347 -0.06 -19.40 -11.02
CA LEU A 347 1.25 -18.83 -11.36
C LEU A 347 1.18 -17.98 -12.65
N ASP A 348 0.48 -18.46 -13.67
CA ASP A 348 0.25 -17.70 -14.90
C ASP A 348 -0.58 -16.43 -14.63
N GLN A 349 -1.57 -16.52 -13.73
CA GLN A 349 -2.34 -15.36 -13.25
C GLN A 349 -1.47 -14.34 -12.55
N LEU A 350 -0.61 -14.78 -11.62
CA LEU A 350 0.33 -13.92 -10.91
C LEU A 350 1.27 -13.21 -11.89
N LYS A 351 1.78 -13.91 -12.89
CA LYS A 351 2.65 -13.35 -13.94
C LYS A 351 1.93 -12.26 -14.74
N ARG A 352 0.64 -12.45 -15.08
CA ARG A 352 -0.15 -11.40 -15.75
C ARG A 352 -0.49 -10.24 -14.83
N LEU A 353 -0.73 -10.50 -13.54
CA LEU A 353 -0.93 -9.44 -12.54
C LEU A 353 0.33 -8.58 -12.38
N ASP A 354 1.52 -9.18 -12.30
CA ASP A 354 2.81 -8.47 -12.29
C ASP A 354 2.95 -7.56 -13.52
N LYS A 355 2.72 -8.10 -14.73
CA LYS A 355 2.75 -7.28 -15.95
C LYS A 355 1.74 -6.13 -15.91
N SER A 356 0.57 -6.36 -15.33
CA SER A 356 -0.48 -5.33 -15.23
C SER A 356 -0.13 -4.25 -14.24
N TYR A 357 0.49 -4.60 -13.11
CA TYR A 357 1.00 -3.65 -12.15
C TYR A 357 2.04 -2.74 -12.81
N ARG A 358 3.01 -3.31 -13.54
CA ARG A 358 4.02 -2.56 -14.31
C ARG A 358 3.44 -1.69 -15.42
N ASP A 359 2.26 -2.03 -15.95
CA ASP A 359 1.57 -1.21 -16.94
C ASP A 359 0.84 -0.01 -16.29
N VAL A 360 0.44 -0.13 -15.02
CA VAL A 360 -0.33 0.88 -14.29
C VAL A 360 0.58 1.79 -13.47
N SER A 361 1.79 1.34 -13.14
CA SER A 361 2.78 2.14 -12.42
C SER A 361 3.05 3.46 -13.15
N GLY A 362 2.88 4.57 -12.43
CA GLY A 362 3.02 5.92 -12.99
C GLY A 362 1.77 6.53 -13.65
N SER A 363 0.61 5.85 -13.64
CA SER A 363 -0.66 6.42 -14.14
C SER A 363 -1.41 7.23 -13.06
N SER A 364 -2.04 6.57 -12.09
CA SER A 364 -2.71 7.16 -10.94
C SER A 364 -2.26 6.46 -9.65
N ARG A 365 -2.05 7.25 -8.58
CA ARG A 365 -1.67 6.73 -7.25
C ARG A 365 -2.65 5.69 -6.73
N GLN A 366 -3.95 5.90 -6.99
CA GLN A 366 -4.99 4.98 -6.52
C GLN A 366 -4.97 3.66 -7.30
N SER A 367 -4.89 3.70 -8.62
CA SER A 367 -4.86 2.47 -9.44
C SER A 367 -3.59 1.66 -9.19
N GLU A 368 -2.46 2.33 -8.99
CA GLU A 368 -1.19 1.69 -8.65
C GLU A 368 -1.26 1.00 -7.28
N ALA A 369 -1.78 1.69 -6.26
CA ALA A 369 -1.96 1.12 -4.92
C ALA A 369 -2.90 -0.09 -4.93
N VAL A 370 -4.01 -0.03 -5.66
CA VAL A 370 -4.96 -1.15 -5.80
C VAL A 370 -4.31 -2.33 -6.51
N ALA A 371 -3.60 -2.10 -7.62
CA ALA A 371 -2.90 -3.16 -8.35
C ALA A 371 -1.79 -3.82 -7.50
N ARG A 372 -1.03 -3.02 -6.73
CA ARG A 372 -0.02 -3.51 -5.79
C ARG A 372 -0.64 -4.39 -4.70
N HIS A 373 -1.73 -3.91 -4.09
CA HIS A 373 -2.44 -4.65 -3.05
C HIS A 373 -3.00 -5.98 -3.56
N ASN A 374 -3.70 -5.96 -4.70
CA ASN A 374 -4.26 -7.17 -5.30
C ASN A 374 -3.18 -8.20 -5.63
N TRP A 375 -2.05 -7.75 -6.18
CA TRP A 375 -0.92 -8.62 -6.49
C TRP A 375 -0.33 -9.27 -5.23
N ASP A 376 -0.14 -8.51 -4.15
CA ASP A 376 0.41 -9.02 -2.89
C ASP A 376 -0.54 -10.03 -2.20
N VAL A 377 -1.84 -9.71 -2.16
CA VAL A 377 -2.88 -10.62 -1.63
C VAL A 377 -2.93 -11.91 -2.45
N PHE A 378 -2.90 -11.80 -3.77
CA PHE A 378 -2.92 -12.98 -4.65
C PHE A 378 -1.68 -13.84 -4.47
N ASN A 379 -0.49 -13.22 -4.39
CA ASN A 379 0.77 -13.92 -4.14
C ASN A 379 0.76 -14.66 -2.79
N THR A 380 0.25 -14.01 -1.74
CA THR A 380 0.14 -14.61 -0.40
C THR A 380 -0.75 -15.85 -0.43
N LYS A 381 -1.92 -15.75 -1.08
CA LYS A 381 -2.82 -16.89 -1.25
C LYS A 381 -2.18 -18.03 -2.04
N LEU A 382 -1.51 -17.72 -3.15
CA LEU A 382 -0.80 -18.73 -3.94
C LEU A 382 0.32 -19.42 -3.14
N ASN A 383 1.05 -18.66 -2.33
CA ASN A 383 2.07 -19.20 -1.44
C ASN A 383 1.48 -20.22 -0.46
N THR A 384 0.35 -19.89 0.17
CA THR A 384 -0.39 -20.80 1.05
C THR A 384 -0.91 -22.03 0.30
N ASP A 385 -1.43 -21.88 -0.93
CA ASP A 385 -1.91 -23.00 -1.73
C ASP A 385 -0.76 -24.00 -2.05
N ILE A 386 0.44 -23.49 -2.35
CA ILE A 386 1.64 -24.31 -2.60
C ILE A 386 2.04 -25.06 -1.33
N GLU A 387 2.07 -24.39 -0.18
CA GLU A 387 2.42 -25.00 1.11
C GLU A 387 1.42 -26.08 1.49
N GLN A 388 0.12 -25.83 1.31
CA GLN A 388 -0.93 -26.82 1.53
C GLN A 388 -0.79 -28.04 0.63
N ALA A 389 -0.48 -27.85 -0.66
CA ALA A 389 -0.25 -28.96 -1.59
C ALA A 389 0.98 -29.79 -1.22
N GLN A 390 2.06 -29.15 -0.76
CA GLN A 390 3.26 -29.82 -0.26
C GLN A 390 2.96 -30.61 1.01
N SER A 391 2.27 -30.01 1.99
CA SER A 391 1.87 -30.68 3.22
C SER A 391 0.96 -31.87 2.93
N PHE A 392 0.00 -31.73 2.01
CA PHE A 392 -0.90 -32.82 1.61
C PHE A 392 -0.14 -33.98 0.94
N LEU A 393 0.84 -33.67 0.08
CA LEU A 393 1.70 -34.70 -0.53
C LEU A 393 2.52 -35.47 0.52
N ILE A 394 3.01 -34.78 1.56
CA ILE A 394 3.79 -35.38 2.65
C ILE A 394 2.88 -36.23 3.55
N SER A 395 1.69 -35.72 3.92
CA SER A 395 0.75 -36.44 4.78
C SER A 395 0.18 -37.70 4.12
N ASN A 396 -0.03 -37.67 2.81
CA ASN A 396 -0.61 -38.77 2.05
C ASN A 396 0.47 -39.62 1.35
N ARG A 397 1.68 -39.65 1.92
CA ARG A 397 2.82 -40.34 1.32
C ARG A 397 2.56 -41.81 1.00
N SER A 398 1.82 -42.51 1.86
CA SER A 398 1.50 -43.93 1.71
C SER A 398 0.52 -44.22 0.57
N GLU A 399 -0.23 -43.22 0.10
CA GLU A 399 -1.24 -43.37 -0.97
C GLU A 399 -0.67 -43.09 -2.37
N VAL A 400 0.57 -42.60 -2.44
CA VAL A 400 1.23 -42.19 -3.69
C VAL A 400 2.43 -43.09 -3.96
N SER A 401 2.62 -43.49 -5.22
CA SER A 401 3.77 -44.29 -5.64
C SER A 401 5.09 -43.53 -5.38
N GLU A 402 6.21 -44.25 -5.19
CA GLU A 402 7.55 -43.63 -5.04
C GLU A 402 7.88 -42.68 -6.21
N GLU A 403 7.54 -43.10 -7.43
CA GLU A 403 7.80 -42.36 -8.66
C GLU A 403 6.96 -41.08 -8.71
N ASP A 404 5.65 -41.19 -8.44
CA ASP A 404 4.75 -40.03 -8.41
C ASP A 404 5.09 -39.07 -7.28
N TYR A 405 5.48 -39.57 -6.10
CA TYR A 405 5.88 -38.71 -5.00
C TYR A 405 7.11 -37.88 -5.37
N LYS A 406 8.16 -38.51 -5.94
CA LYS A 406 9.36 -37.80 -6.40
C LYS A 406 9.02 -36.76 -7.48
N ARG A 407 8.22 -37.14 -8.47
CA ARG A 407 7.77 -36.26 -9.56
C ARG A 407 7.00 -35.05 -9.02
N LEU A 408 5.99 -35.28 -8.18
CA LEU A 408 5.13 -34.23 -7.64
C LEU A 408 5.87 -33.32 -6.65
N SER A 409 6.75 -33.89 -5.83
CA SER A 409 7.61 -33.11 -4.92
C SER A 409 8.53 -32.16 -5.69
N LEU A 410 9.18 -32.66 -6.75
CA LEU A 410 10.01 -31.84 -7.64
C LEU A 410 9.18 -30.74 -8.34
N GLN A 411 8.00 -31.09 -8.83
CA GLN A 411 7.09 -30.17 -9.51
C GLN A 411 6.62 -29.05 -8.57
N LEU A 412 6.16 -29.37 -7.37
CA LEU A 412 5.74 -28.38 -6.36
C LEU A 412 6.92 -27.51 -5.90
N GLY A 413 8.12 -28.09 -5.74
CA GLY A 413 9.35 -27.33 -5.47
C GLY A 413 9.66 -26.33 -6.58
N GLY A 414 9.55 -26.74 -7.84
CA GLY A 414 9.70 -25.86 -9.00
C GLY A 414 8.65 -24.74 -9.03
N GLN A 415 7.40 -25.05 -8.68
CA GLN A 415 6.32 -24.06 -8.59
C GLN A 415 6.56 -23.03 -7.48
N LYS A 416 7.03 -23.46 -6.31
CA LYS A 416 7.47 -22.57 -5.23
C LYS A 416 8.58 -21.63 -5.71
N GLN A 417 9.59 -22.18 -6.39
CA GLN A 417 10.69 -21.36 -6.90
C GLN A 417 10.21 -20.32 -7.93
N LYS A 418 9.34 -20.72 -8.88
CA LYS A 418 8.72 -19.79 -9.85
C LYS A 418 7.96 -18.67 -9.14
N GLN A 419 7.17 -18.99 -8.11
CA GLN A 419 6.43 -18.01 -7.31
C GLN A 419 7.40 -17.01 -6.65
N VAL A 420 8.45 -17.49 -5.99
CA VAL A 420 9.46 -16.63 -5.34
C VAL A 420 10.16 -15.71 -6.36
N THR A 421 10.52 -16.23 -7.53
CA THR A 421 11.16 -15.43 -8.58
C THR A 421 10.22 -14.34 -9.13
N LEU A 422 8.95 -14.67 -9.40
CA LEU A 422 7.97 -13.69 -9.86
C LEU A 422 7.74 -12.59 -8.80
N PHE A 423 7.67 -12.97 -7.51
CA PHE A 423 7.49 -12.02 -6.43
C PHE A 423 8.74 -11.11 -6.23
N GLY A 424 9.92 -11.71 -6.19
CA GLY A 424 11.20 -11.00 -6.06
C GLY A 424 11.44 -10.00 -7.19
N GLY A 425 11.13 -10.37 -8.44
CA GLY A 425 11.31 -9.48 -9.59
C GLY A 425 10.44 -8.23 -9.56
N ASN A 426 9.24 -8.30 -8.97
CA ASN A 426 8.39 -7.11 -8.84
C ASN A 426 8.79 -6.26 -7.62
N THR A 427 9.14 -6.87 -6.48
CA THR A 427 9.62 -6.09 -5.32
C THR A 427 10.88 -5.28 -5.63
N ALA A 428 11.79 -5.84 -6.45
CA ALA A 428 12.95 -5.11 -6.96
C ALA A 428 12.52 -3.91 -7.85
N TYR A 429 11.57 -4.13 -8.76
CA TYR A 429 11.01 -3.07 -9.61
C TYR A 429 10.34 -1.95 -8.78
N ILE A 430 9.55 -2.30 -7.76
CA ILE A 430 8.92 -1.34 -6.84
C ILE A 430 9.99 -0.50 -6.13
N ARG A 431 11.03 -1.16 -5.59
CA ARG A 431 12.13 -0.46 -4.92
C ARG A 431 12.84 0.49 -5.87
N GLU A 432 13.10 0.06 -7.10
CA GLU A 432 13.70 0.90 -8.14
C GLU A 432 12.82 2.12 -8.45
N GLN A 433 11.51 1.95 -8.56
CA GLN A 433 10.58 3.07 -8.75
C GLN A 433 10.54 4.02 -7.55
N GLU A 434 10.53 3.51 -6.33
CA GLU A 434 10.58 4.34 -5.12
C GLU A 434 11.92 5.12 -5.04
N GLU A 435 13.03 4.49 -5.44
CA GLU A 435 14.33 5.14 -5.55
C GLU A 435 14.37 6.19 -6.67
N GLN A 436 13.76 5.93 -7.83
CA GLN A 436 13.61 6.91 -8.91
C GLN A 436 12.75 8.10 -8.46
N ALA A 437 11.64 7.85 -7.76
CA ALA A 437 10.77 8.90 -7.24
C ALA A 437 11.49 9.80 -6.21
N ARG A 438 12.37 9.25 -5.37
CA ARG A 438 13.20 10.05 -4.45
C ARG A 438 14.22 10.92 -5.18
N ASN A 439 14.61 10.53 -6.39
CA ASN A 439 15.55 11.25 -7.24
C ASN A 439 14.84 11.97 -8.40
N ASP A 440 13.53 12.20 -8.30
CA ASP A 440 12.76 12.98 -9.28
C ASP A 440 13.24 14.45 -9.23
N LEU A 441 13.71 14.94 -10.37
CA LEU A 441 14.24 16.28 -10.56
C LEU A 441 13.26 17.35 -10.10
N ASN A 442 11.98 17.22 -10.47
CA ASN A 442 10.98 18.24 -10.21
C ASN A 442 10.56 18.28 -8.73
N LEU A 443 10.59 17.13 -8.05
CA LEU A 443 10.39 17.09 -6.59
C LEU A 443 11.54 17.82 -5.87
N TRP A 444 12.79 17.60 -6.31
CA TRP A 444 13.95 18.29 -5.76
C TRP A 444 13.91 19.80 -6.01
N ILE A 445 13.62 20.25 -7.24
CA ILE A 445 13.53 21.69 -7.56
C ILE A 445 12.49 22.40 -6.67
N ASN A 446 11.33 21.78 -6.47
CA ASN A 446 10.29 22.33 -5.59
C ASN A 446 10.73 22.33 -4.11
N ALA A 447 11.40 21.27 -3.65
CA ALA A 447 11.89 21.18 -2.28
C ALA A 447 12.98 22.21 -1.97
N GLU A 448 13.72 22.65 -2.99
CA GLU A 448 14.76 23.67 -2.86
C GLU A 448 14.26 25.11 -3.01
N ALA A 449 12.97 25.32 -3.33
CA ALA A 449 12.36 26.65 -3.43
C ALA A 449 11.93 27.15 -2.04
N VAL A 450 12.90 27.36 -1.15
CA VAL A 450 12.67 27.60 0.28
C VAL A 450 12.92 29.04 0.72
N ASN A 451 13.53 29.87 -0.13
CA ASN A 451 13.95 31.21 0.27
C ASN A 451 12.77 32.22 0.21
N PRO A 452 12.32 32.79 1.37
CA PRO A 452 11.26 33.80 1.40
C PRO A 452 11.76 35.23 1.18
N GLY A 453 13.07 35.47 1.11
CA GLY A 453 13.66 36.79 1.24
C GLY A 453 13.77 37.30 2.67
N LEU A 454 14.59 38.33 2.85
CA LEU A 454 14.83 39.01 4.13
C LEU A 454 13.97 40.27 4.20
N ALA A 455 12.93 40.22 5.02
CA ALA A 455 12.12 41.40 5.31
C ALA A 455 12.89 42.40 6.20
N GLU A 456 12.56 43.69 6.04
CA GLU A 456 13.25 44.78 6.74
C GLU A 456 13.24 44.62 8.28
N ALA A 457 12.13 44.15 8.84
CA ALA A 457 12.01 43.89 10.28
C ALA A 457 13.03 42.85 10.78
N HIS A 458 13.30 41.80 10.00
CA HIS A 458 14.30 40.78 10.35
C HIS A 458 15.73 41.31 10.22
N ARG A 459 16.00 42.13 9.20
CA ARG A 459 17.30 42.80 9.02
C ARG A 459 17.60 43.76 10.17
N ASN A 460 16.60 44.52 10.61
CA ASN A 460 16.73 45.52 11.67
C ASN A 460 16.68 44.90 13.07
N ASN A 461 16.25 43.64 13.22
CA ASN A 461 16.24 42.94 14.51
C ASN A 461 17.66 42.81 15.09
N ALA A 462 18.68 42.62 14.24
CA ALA A 462 20.08 42.63 14.67
C ALA A 462 20.54 44.00 15.21
N LEU A 463 19.94 45.10 14.72
CA LEU A 463 20.19 46.46 15.23
C LEU A 463 19.42 46.76 16.52
N GLN A 464 18.35 46.00 16.80
CA GLN A 464 17.55 46.12 18.02
C GLN A 464 18.10 45.28 19.18
N GLN A 465 18.96 44.30 18.90
CA GLN A 465 19.62 43.50 19.93
C GLN A 465 20.84 44.22 20.50
N LYS A 466 20.89 44.32 21.83
CA LYS A 466 22.01 44.94 22.52
C LYS A 466 23.25 44.04 22.41
N PRO A 467 24.43 44.59 22.08
CA PRO A 467 25.66 43.82 22.01
C PRO A 467 25.98 43.10 23.33
N ASP A 468 26.48 41.87 23.24
CA ASP A 468 26.74 41.00 24.39
C ASP A 468 27.67 41.63 25.44
N PHE A 469 28.65 42.42 25.00
CA PHE A 469 29.58 43.09 25.92
C PHE A 469 28.89 44.12 26.83
N ILE A 470 27.83 44.79 26.36
CA ILE A 470 27.08 45.73 27.20
C ILE A 470 26.14 44.96 28.15
N LYS A 471 25.58 43.83 27.69
CA LYS A 471 24.77 42.95 28.53
C LYS A 471 25.58 42.37 29.69
N GLN A 472 26.78 41.86 29.40
CA GLN A 472 27.68 41.29 30.41
C GLN A 472 28.14 42.33 31.45
N ARG A 473 28.47 43.57 31.02
CA ARG A 473 28.87 44.63 31.95
C ARG A 473 27.74 45.04 32.91
N GLU A 474 26.52 45.15 32.41
CA GLU A 474 25.35 45.45 33.26
C GLU A 474 25.08 44.31 34.26
N GLU A 475 25.18 43.05 33.83
CA GLU A 475 25.01 41.88 34.71
C GLU A 475 26.10 41.84 35.82
N GLN A 476 27.36 42.14 35.47
CA GLN A 476 28.44 42.26 36.44
C GLN A 476 28.22 43.42 37.43
N GLN A 477 27.70 44.55 36.95
CA GLN A 477 27.41 45.70 37.80
C GLN A 477 26.29 45.42 38.80
N ILE A 478 25.22 44.74 38.36
CA ILE A 478 24.14 44.31 39.24
C ILE A 478 24.65 43.31 40.28
N ALA A 479 25.41 42.30 39.86
CA ALA A 479 25.98 41.31 40.79
C ALA A 479 26.91 41.95 41.83
N ARG A 480 27.67 42.98 41.45
CA ARG A 480 28.50 43.76 42.39
C ARG A 480 27.64 44.51 43.41
N LEU A 481 26.61 45.22 42.97
CA LEU A 481 25.70 45.97 43.84
C LEU A 481 24.92 45.04 44.79
N GLU A 482 24.48 43.87 44.32
CA GLU A 482 23.83 42.85 45.15
C GLU A 482 24.77 42.33 46.24
N LYS A 483 26.02 42.04 45.89
CA LYS A 483 27.04 41.61 46.86
C LYS A 483 27.35 42.71 47.89
N GLU A 484 27.44 43.95 47.47
CA GLU A 484 27.69 45.10 48.34
C GLU A 484 26.53 45.33 49.32
N LEU A 485 25.29 45.15 48.85
CA LEU A 485 24.09 45.17 49.70
C LEU A 485 24.10 44.03 50.73
N GLU A 486 24.50 42.82 50.33
CA GLU A 486 24.58 41.66 51.23
C GLU A 486 25.63 41.87 52.34
N VAL A 487 26.80 42.39 51.98
CA VAL A 487 27.87 42.73 52.94
C VAL A 487 27.38 43.81 53.91
N SER A 488 26.73 44.84 53.40
CA SER A 488 26.16 45.91 54.21
C SER A 488 25.10 45.38 55.19
N GLN A 489 24.25 44.42 54.77
CA GLN A 489 23.25 43.79 55.63
C GLN A 489 23.87 42.97 56.75
N LYS A 490 24.91 42.18 56.44
CA LYS A 490 25.65 41.40 57.45
C LYS A 490 26.30 42.31 58.48
N LEU A 491 26.85 43.45 58.05
CA LEU A 491 27.51 44.40 58.94
C LEU A 491 26.52 45.08 59.88
N LEU A 492 25.32 45.43 59.39
CA LEU A 492 24.24 45.97 60.22
C LEU A 492 23.73 44.94 61.24
N GLN A 493 23.59 43.67 60.85
CA GLN A 493 23.21 42.58 61.75
C GLN A 493 24.27 42.30 62.83
N ALA A 494 25.56 42.36 62.48
CA ALA A 494 26.65 42.18 63.44
C ALA A 494 26.67 43.32 64.48
N LEU A 495 26.47 44.57 64.04
CA LEU A 495 26.35 45.73 64.93
C LEU A 495 25.14 45.60 65.87
N GLN A 496 24.00 45.13 65.37
CA GLN A 496 22.82 44.90 66.22
C GLN A 496 23.06 43.78 67.24
N LYS A 497 23.69 42.67 66.82
CA LYS A 497 23.96 41.53 67.71
C LYS A 497 24.98 41.85 68.81
N GLN A 498 25.95 42.72 68.55
CA GLN A 498 26.92 43.17 69.57
C GLN A 498 26.34 44.13 70.61
N VAL A 499 25.22 44.81 70.32
CA VAL A 499 24.54 45.68 71.28
C VAL A 499 23.75 44.86 72.32
N ASP A 500 23.37 43.62 72.00
CA ASP A 500 22.47 42.82 72.82
C ASP A 500 23.17 41.80 73.75
N ASP A 501 24.45 41.46 73.55
CA ASP A 501 25.06 40.26 74.21
C ASP A 501 26.45 40.45 74.86
N ALA A 502 26.90 41.66 75.16
CA ALA A 502 28.29 41.87 75.59
C ALA A 502 28.49 42.12 77.10
N SER A 503 29.05 41.12 77.80
CA SER A 503 29.72 41.30 79.09
C SER A 503 31.05 42.07 78.89
N THR A 504 31.41 42.92 79.84
CA THR A 504 32.47 43.95 79.70
C THR A 504 33.89 43.44 79.39
N GLU A 505 34.15 42.14 79.49
CA GLU A 505 35.50 41.58 79.28
C GLU A 505 35.77 41.17 77.81
N ASP A 506 34.77 40.68 77.08
CA ASP A 506 34.94 40.31 75.66
C ASP A 506 35.01 41.51 74.71
N MET A 507 34.54 42.68 75.14
CA MET A 507 34.61 43.91 74.34
C MET A 507 36.02 44.51 74.25
N LEU A 508 36.90 44.18 75.21
CA LEU A 508 38.29 44.68 75.21
C LEU A 508 39.20 43.88 74.27
N THR A 509 38.93 42.59 74.07
CA THR A 509 39.72 41.72 73.18
C THR A 509 39.42 42.00 71.71
N VAL A 510 38.15 42.21 71.34
CA VAL A 510 37.76 42.52 69.95
C VAL A 510 38.21 43.92 69.50
N ALA A 511 38.22 44.90 70.40
CA ALA A 511 38.71 46.25 70.09
C ALA A 511 40.24 46.28 69.86
N LEU A 512 40.99 45.37 70.49
CA LEU A 512 42.43 45.24 70.30
C LEU A 512 42.77 44.45 69.02
N ASP A 513 42.02 43.38 68.70
CA ASP A 513 42.20 42.60 67.47
C ASP A 513 41.75 43.35 66.20
N ALA A 514 40.75 44.24 66.30
CA ALA A 514 40.33 45.08 65.18
C ALA A 514 41.36 46.17 64.81
N TYR A 515 42.35 46.44 65.67
CA TYR A 515 43.37 47.48 65.43
C TYR A 515 44.64 46.95 64.73
N THR A 516 44.87 45.64 64.69
CA THR A 516 46.13 45.09 64.16
C THR A 516 46.11 44.69 62.69
N ASP A 517 44.95 44.53 62.03
CA ASP A 517 44.94 43.86 60.71
C ASP A 517 44.83 44.76 59.46
N HIS A 518 44.65 46.08 59.60
CA HIS A 518 44.62 46.99 58.44
C HIS A 518 45.46 48.26 58.63
N ALA A 519 46.75 48.08 58.96
CA ALA A 519 47.76 49.11 58.73
C ALA A 519 48.04 49.25 57.22
N GLY A 520 47.34 50.18 56.56
CA GLY A 520 47.59 50.48 55.15
C GLY A 520 47.14 51.85 54.63
N LYS A 521 46.24 52.57 55.31
CA LYS A 521 45.91 53.96 54.95
C LYS A 521 45.63 54.81 56.18
N LYS A 522 46.45 55.86 56.35
CA LYS A 522 46.32 56.87 57.39
C LYS A 522 45.06 57.70 57.17
N THR A 523 44.18 57.72 58.16
CA THR A 523 43.13 58.73 58.34
C THR A 523 43.28 59.26 59.77
N PRO A 524 43.15 60.58 60.03
CA PRO A 524 43.55 61.18 61.29
C PRO A 524 42.51 60.88 62.39
N LEU A 525 42.98 60.35 63.52
CA LEU A 525 42.17 60.06 64.69
C LEU A 525 42.05 61.33 65.56
N GLY A 526 40.90 61.99 65.47
CA GLY A 526 40.50 63.08 66.39
C GLY A 526 39.86 62.60 67.69
N ASP A 527 39.30 61.38 67.73
CA ASP A 527 38.48 60.96 68.88
C ASP A 527 38.81 59.58 69.46
N ALA A 528 39.49 58.67 68.75
CA ALA A 528 39.90 57.40 69.36
C ALA A 528 41.15 57.51 70.26
N GLY A 529 41.86 58.65 70.25
CA GLY A 529 42.87 58.99 71.25
C GLY A 529 42.29 59.25 72.65
N LEU A 530 41.04 59.74 72.72
CA LEU A 530 40.35 60.00 74.00
C LEU A 530 39.98 58.72 74.75
N VAL A 531 39.64 57.64 74.03
CA VAL A 531 39.22 56.38 74.64
C VAL A 531 40.43 55.63 75.23
N ALA A 532 41.62 55.75 74.63
CA ALA A 532 42.85 55.20 75.18
C ALA A 532 43.36 55.98 76.41
N ASP A 533 43.26 57.31 76.40
CA ASP A 533 43.65 58.17 77.54
C ASP A 533 42.72 58.00 78.75
N LEU A 534 41.43 57.67 78.53
CA LEU A 534 40.45 57.46 79.60
C LEU A 534 40.57 56.11 80.33
N LEU A 535 41.39 55.17 79.84
CA LEU A 535 41.56 53.83 80.43
C LEU A 535 42.75 53.74 81.42
N ILE A 536 43.57 54.79 81.55
CA ILE A 536 44.70 54.85 82.51
C ILE A 536 44.25 55.39 83.89
N ALA A 537 43.09 56.05 83.98
CA ALA A 537 42.60 56.65 85.22
C ALA A 537 41.37 55.92 85.79
N GLY A 538 41.61 55.05 86.79
CA GLY A 538 40.72 54.78 87.92
C GLY A 538 39.24 54.46 87.64
N THR A 539 38.95 53.16 87.69
CA THR A 539 37.71 52.37 87.94
C THR A 539 36.27 52.94 87.96
N ASP A 540 35.96 54.23 87.85
CA ASP A 540 34.57 54.74 87.95
C ASP A 540 33.92 55.20 86.63
N LYS A 541 34.59 55.11 85.48
CA LYS A 541 34.06 55.61 84.19
C LYS A 541 33.59 54.55 83.18
N LYS A 542 33.29 53.32 83.64
CA LYS A 542 32.76 52.25 82.76
C LYS A 542 31.38 52.55 82.16
N ALA A 543 30.55 53.34 82.84
CA ALA A 543 29.20 53.68 82.38
C ALA A 543 29.20 54.71 81.22
N GLU A 544 30.06 55.74 81.31
CA GLU A 544 30.20 56.78 80.28
C GLU A 544 30.78 56.22 78.97
N VAL A 545 31.79 55.35 79.05
CA VAL A 545 32.38 54.69 77.88
C VAL A 545 31.35 53.80 77.17
N ARG A 546 30.50 53.07 77.91
CA ARG A 546 29.40 52.30 77.31
C ARG A 546 28.35 53.20 76.64
N ALA A 547 28.02 54.34 77.25
CA ALA A 547 27.05 55.28 76.67
C ALA A 547 27.57 55.83 75.32
N ILE A 548 28.83 56.26 75.25
CA ILE A 548 29.46 56.78 74.03
C ILE A 548 29.57 55.68 72.95
N LEU A 549 29.99 54.47 73.31
CA LEU A 549 30.05 53.34 72.37
C LEU A 549 28.65 52.97 71.84
N SER A 550 27.62 53.01 72.70
CA SER A 550 26.24 52.77 72.28
C SER A 550 25.76 53.84 71.30
N ASP A 551 26.13 55.10 71.51
CA ASP A 551 25.71 56.20 70.65
C ASP A 551 26.44 56.16 69.29
N LEU A 552 27.73 55.82 69.30
CA LEU A 552 28.52 55.63 68.08
C LEU A 552 28.01 54.44 67.25
N SER A 553 27.62 53.33 67.89
CA SER A 553 27.02 52.17 67.20
C SER A 553 25.66 52.48 66.58
N LYS A 554 24.85 53.33 67.23
CA LYS A 554 23.58 53.81 66.67
C LYS A 554 23.82 54.73 65.47
N GLN A 555 24.80 55.63 65.56
CA GLN A 555 25.16 56.50 64.44
C GLN A 555 25.70 55.71 63.24
N SER A 556 26.54 54.70 63.46
CA SER A 556 27.05 53.85 62.37
C SER A 556 25.94 53.00 61.75
N ALA A 557 25.01 52.45 62.54
CA ALA A 557 23.84 51.72 62.03
C ALA A 557 22.95 52.59 61.12
N VAL A 558 22.72 53.86 61.49
CA VAL A 558 21.95 54.81 60.67
C VAL A 558 22.67 55.14 59.36
N GLN A 559 24.00 55.24 59.36
CA GLN A 559 24.77 55.46 58.14
C GLN A 559 24.71 54.26 57.19
N ILE A 560 24.81 53.04 57.72
CA ILE A 560 24.74 51.80 56.95
C ILE A 560 23.34 51.63 56.33
N ASP A 561 22.27 51.94 57.07
CA ASP A 561 20.90 51.88 56.56
C ASP A 561 20.70 52.86 55.38
N ARG A 562 21.20 54.10 55.49
CA ARG A 562 21.19 55.06 54.38
C ARG A 562 21.93 54.54 53.14
N GLN A 563 23.07 53.88 53.34
CA GLN A 563 23.84 53.27 52.24
C GLN A 563 23.07 52.12 51.58
N GLN A 564 22.36 51.29 52.36
CA GLN A 564 21.51 50.22 51.81
C GLN A 564 20.36 50.76 50.97
N VAL A 565 19.72 51.86 51.39
CA VAL A 565 18.67 52.52 50.61
C VAL A 565 19.24 53.02 49.28
N GLN A 566 20.42 53.62 49.26
CA GLN A 566 21.08 54.06 48.02
C GLN A 566 21.39 52.90 47.07
N LEU A 567 21.95 51.80 47.59
CA LEU A 567 22.25 50.61 46.80
C LEU A 567 20.98 49.99 46.21
N ARG A 568 19.88 49.93 46.98
CA ARG A 568 18.58 49.44 46.50
C ARG A 568 18.02 50.31 45.38
N ASN A 569 18.07 51.64 45.52
CA ASN A 569 17.59 52.56 44.49
C ASN A 569 18.38 52.42 43.18
N GLN A 570 19.72 52.27 43.25
CA GLN A 570 20.54 52.04 42.05
C GLN A 570 20.20 50.72 41.36
N LEU A 571 19.92 49.69 42.14
CA LEU A 571 19.55 48.37 41.64
C LEU A 571 18.16 48.40 40.98
N GLU A 572 17.22 49.12 41.57
CA GLU A 572 15.88 49.35 41.02
C GLU A 572 15.93 50.14 39.72
N GLU A 573 16.72 51.21 39.64
CA GLU A 573 16.91 51.99 38.41
C GLU A 573 17.50 51.15 37.27
N LEU A 574 18.47 50.28 37.55
CA LEU A 574 19.04 49.36 36.56
C LEU A 574 18.02 48.30 36.10
N LYS A 575 17.17 47.82 37.01
CA LYS A 575 16.10 46.85 36.71
C LYS A 575 14.96 47.50 35.91
N ASP A 576 14.53 48.71 36.26
CA ASP A 576 13.49 49.48 35.56
C ASP A 576 13.93 49.87 34.15
N ASN A 577 15.18 50.32 33.99
CA ASN A 577 15.75 50.57 32.67
C ASN A 577 15.80 49.31 31.79
N ARG A 578 15.85 48.11 32.39
CA ARG A 578 15.78 46.84 31.67
C ARG A 578 14.34 46.48 31.30
N LEU A 579 13.39 46.68 32.22
CA LEU A 579 11.96 46.49 31.98
C LEU A 579 11.44 47.42 30.87
N GLN A 580 11.72 48.72 30.96
CA GLN A 580 11.29 49.69 29.95
C GLN A 580 11.82 49.35 28.55
N ARG A 581 13.08 48.89 28.45
CA ARG A 581 13.68 48.42 27.18
C ARG A 581 13.01 47.15 26.66
N HIS A 582 12.68 46.20 27.54
CA HIS A 582 11.96 44.97 27.16
C HIS A 582 10.55 45.29 26.62
N PHE A 583 9.83 46.21 27.25
CA PHE A 583 8.49 46.63 26.80
C PHE A 583 8.53 47.52 25.55
N GLN A 584 9.58 48.32 25.33
CA GLN A 584 9.78 49.06 24.08
C GLN A 584 10.07 48.13 22.90
N ALA A 585 10.91 47.09 23.08
CA ALA A 585 11.16 46.07 22.07
C ALA A 585 9.88 45.27 21.72
N GLY A 586 9.07 44.93 22.73
CA GLY A 586 7.77 44.26 22.54
C GLY A 586 6.70 45.14 21.86
N ARG A 587 6.70 46.46 22.09
CA ARG A 587 5.75 47.39 21.45
C ARG A 587 6.08 47.73 20.00
N GLN A 588 7.35 47.69 19.61
CA GLN A 588 7.75 47.89 18.20
C GLN A 588 7.47 46.64 17.34
N THR A 589 7.63 45.43 17.91
CA THR A 589 7.22 44.17 17.25
C THR A 589 5.69 44.04 17.12
N ALA A 590 4.91 44.60 18.06
CA ALA A 590 3.45 44.66 17.97
C ALA A 590 2.89 45.78 17.06
N LYS A 591 3.75 46.66 16.51
CA LYS A 591 3.37 47.75 15.58
C LYS A 591 3.52 47.39 14.10
N ALA A 592 3.68 46.10 13.77
CA ALA A 592 3.39 45.64 12.42
C ALA A 592 1.87 45.81 12.17
N PRO A 593 1.43 46.42 11.05
CA PRO A 593 0.02 46.66 10.82
C PRO A 593 -0.71 45.33 10.63
N GLN A 594 -1.56 44.97 11.60
CA GLN A 594 -2.61 43.99 11.37
C GLN A 594 -3.57 44.56 10.30
N PRO A 595 -3.99 43.77 9.30
CA PRO A 595 -4.98 44.23 8.34
C PRO A 595 -6.30 44.49 9.08
N LYS A 596 -6.68 45.77 9.20
CA LYS A 596 -8.01 46.16 9.63
C LYS A 596 -9.01 45.65 8.60
N ALA A 597 -9.93 44.79 9.02
CA ALA A 597 -11.16 44.51 8.30
C ALA A 597 -11.87 45.85 8.03
N GLN A 598 -12.04 46.21 6.76
CA GLN A 598 -12.81 47.38 6.36
C GLN A 598 -14.30 47.07 6.51
N THR A 599 -14.86 47.47 7.65
CA THR A 599 -16.28 47.75 7.77
C THR A 599 -16.57 48.99 6.93
N ARG A 600 -17.36 48.83 5.87
CA ARG A 600 -17.91 49.93 5.08
C ARG A 600 -18.77 50.81 5.99
N THR A 601 -18.45 52.10 6.09
CA THR A 601 -19.40 53.14 6.49
C THR A 601 -19.24 54.37 5.61
N SER A 602 -20.40 54.81 5.14
CA SER A 602 -20.71 55.80 4.12
C SER A 602 -20.51 57.26 4.56
N ALA A 603 -20.12 58.10 3.61
CA ALA A 603 -20.03 59.56 3.72
C ALA A 603 -21.42 60.25 3.68
N PRO A 604 -21.54 61.51 4.17
CA PRO A 604 -22.81 62.23 4.25
C PRO A 604 -23.12 63.02 2.98
N GLN A 605 -24.39 63.06 2.56
CA GLN A 605 -24.91 64.02 1.58
C GLN A 605 -26.31 64.54 2.00
N ARG A 606 -26.54 65.82 1.72
CA ARG A 606 -27.84 66.53 1.68
C ARG A 606 -27.72 67.60 0.57
N PRO A 607 -28.82 68.19 0.04
CA PRO A 607 -30.16 67.63 -0.22
C PRO A 607 -30.67 67.97 -1.65
N GLY A 608 -31.71 67.29 -2.14
CA GLY A 608 -32.42 67.72 -3.35
C GLY A 608 -33.43 66.70 -3.92
N ASP A 609 -34.71 67.00 -3.71
CA ASP A 609 -35.92 66.63 -4.45
C ASP A 609 -36.53 65.20 -4.44
N ARG A 610 -37.79 65.21 -3.97
CA ARG A 610 -38.88 64.20 -4.02
C ARG A 610 -39.69 64.37 -5.34
N PRO A 611 -40.74 63.57 -5.69
CA PRO A 611 -41.52 62.61 -4.88
C PRO A 611 -41.97 61.28 -5.56
N GLY A 612 -42.54 60.36 -4.76
CA GLY A 612 -43.52 59.38 -5.25
C GLY A 612 -43.66 58.07 -4.46
N SER A 613 -44.68 58.00 -3.56
CA SER A 613 -45.53 56.84 -3.15
C SER A 613 -44.91 55.44 -2.90
N GLY A 614 -45.19 54.68 -1.84
CA GLY A 614 -46.12 54.82 -0.70
C GLY A 614 -46.09 53.58 0.24
N VAL A 615 -46.57 53.77 1.48
CA VAL A 615 -47.36 52.87 2.37
C VAL A 615 -46.74 51.49 2.76
N VAL A 616 -46.20 51.26 3.98
CA VAL A 616 -46.82 50.91 5.32
C VAL A 616 -47.33 49.44 5.34
N ASP A 617 -46.92 48.48 6.20
CA ASP A 617 -46.86 48.31 7.68
C ASP A 617 -45.77 47.24 8.00
N GLY A 618 -45.17 47.03 9.18
CA GLY A 618 -45.52 47.33 10.57
C GLY A 618 -45.46 46.05 11.42
N ARG A 619 -44.41 45.82 12.23
CA ARG A 619 -44.46 45.43 13.67
C ARG A 619 -43.13 44.94 14.25
N SER A 620 -42.86 45.49 15.43
CA SER A 620 -41.78 45.31 16.37
C SER A 620 -42.24 44.48 17.59
N ARG A 621 -41.27 43.88 18.32
CA ARG A 621 -41.17 43.67 19.78
C ARG A 621 -39.90 42.83 20.06
N THR A 622 -38.80 43.35 20.64
CA THR A 622 -38.48 43.53 22.10
C THR A 622 -38.76 42.27 22.94
N SER A 623 -37.90 41.73 23.82
CA SER A 623 -36.70 42.23 24.51
C SER A 623 -36.14 41.16 25.47
N ALA A 624 -34.93 41.42 26.01
CA ALA A 624 -34.41 41.08 27.35
C ALA A 624 -33.86 39.65 27.59
N THR A 625 -32.58 39.44 27.95
CA THR A 625 -31.77 39.77 29.16
C THR A 625 -31.75 38.62 30.16
N SER A 626 -30.57 38.01 30.41
CA SER A 626 -30.10 37.69 31.77
C SER A 626 -28.66 37.16 31.76
N ALA A 627 -27.81 37.84 32.54
CA ALA A 627 -26.48 37.44 32.93
C ALA A 627 -26.50 36.67 34.26
N ARG A 628 -25.53 35.76 34.49
CA ARG A 628 -24.85 35.62 35.80
C ARG A 628 -23.67 34.62 35.77
N GLN A 629 -22.52 35.11 36.28
CA GLN A 629 -21.53 34.49 37.20
C GLN A 629 -21.10 33.02 36.94
N GLY A 630 -19.83 32.63 36.84
CA GLY A 630 -18.58 33.19 37.36
C GLY A 630 -17.90 32.15 38.26
N ARG A 631 -16.68 31.68 37.93
CA ARG A 631 -15.69 31.19 38.90
C ARG A 631 -14.32 30.93 38.27
N GLU A 632 -13.30 31.51 38.92
CA GLU A 632 -11.87 31.25 38.79
C GLU A 632 -11.52 29.83 39.29
N SER A 633 -10.49 29.17 38.73
CA SER A 633 -9.14 29.16 39.32
C SER A 633 -8.17 28.20 38.60
N ASP A 634 -6.90 28.61 38.67
CA ASP A 634 -5.65 27.86 38.69
C ASP A 634 -4.88 27.45 37.43
N ARG A 635 -3.62 27.93 37.50
CA ARG A 635 -2.43 27.69 36.70
C ARG A 635 -1.86 26.30 37.03
N ASP A 636 -1.20 25.66 36.07
CA ASP A 636 0.26 25.52 36.16
C ASP A 636 0.88 25.05 34.83
N THR A 637 1.76 25.90 34.34
CA THR A 637 2.85 25.61 33.40
C THR A 637 3.90 24.75 34.09
N PHE A 638 4.40 23.69 33.42
CA PHE A 638 5.85 23.49 33.39
C PHE A 638 6.32 22.74 32.14
N GLN A 639 7.48 23.21 31.71
CA GLN A 639 8.19 22.99 30.46
C GLN A 639 9.35 22.02 30.77
N GLY A 640 9.62 21.05 29.90
CA GLY A 640 10.76 20.15 30.08
C GLY A 640 11.14 19.50 28.76
N GLY A 641 12.16 20.03 28.11
CA GLY A 641 12.67 19.51 26.86
C GLY A 641 13.74 18.42 27.03
N ALA A 642 14.07 17.87 25.86
CA ALA A 642 15.40 17.43 25.43
C ALA A 642 15.71 15.92 25.41
N ARG A 643 16.21 15.57 24.21
CA ARG A 643 17.28 14.62 23.86
C ARG A 643 16.93 13.22 23.35
N ALA A 644 17.32 13.09 22.09
CA ALA A 644 17.59 11.90 21.31
C ALA A 644 18.50 10.88 22.00
N GLY A 645 18.28 9.62 21.63
CA GLY A 645 19.21 8.50 21.82
C GLY A 645 18.64 7.28 21.14
N GLY A 646 19.19 6.92 19.97
CA GLY A 646 18.85 5.68 19.27
C GLY A 646 19.46 4.46 19.95
N GLY A 647 18.96 3.27 19.61
CA GLY A 647 19.67 2.02 19.89
C GLY A 647 18.79 0.80 20.11
N LEU A 648 18.71 0.01 19.04
CA LEU A 648 18.92 -1.44 19.02
C LEU A 648 17.79 -2.43 19.40
N TYR A 649 17.73 -3.41 18.50
CA TYR A 649 16.96 -4.65 18.46
C TYR A 649 17.57 -5.77 19.32
N ALA A 650 16.75 -6.81 19.53
CA ALA A 650 17.00 -8.15 20.11
C ALA A 650 16.88 -8.21 21.65
N ALA A 651 16.27 -9.20 22.30
CA ALA A 651 15.92 -10.56 21.91
C ALA A 651 14.99 -11.19 22.99
N TYR A 652 14.20 -12.19 22.57
CA TYR A 652 13.68 -13.37 23.29
C TYR A 652 13.12 -13.28 24.73
N GLY A 653 11.85 -13.69 24.87
CA GLY A 653 11.25 -14.12 26.14
C GLY A 653 9.82 -14.66 26.01
N ARG A 654 9.69 -15.96 25.75
CA ARG A 654 8.54 -16.82 26.15
C ARG A 654 9.10 -17.82 27.19
N PRO A 655 8.33 -18.40 28.14
CA PRO A 655 6.95 -18.87 27.94
C PRO A 655 5.99 -18.72 29.16
N SER A 656 4.68 -18.83 28.93
CA SER A 656 3.81 -19.62 29.82
C SER A 656 2.54 -20.07 29.08
N LEU A 657 2.18 -21.34 29.29
CA LEU A 657 0.96 -21.99 28.82
C LEU A 657 -0.19 -21.66 29.78
N ALA A 658 -1.36 -21.34 29.24
CA ALA A 658 -2.64 -21.68 29.86
C ALA A 658 -3.72 -21.85 28.77
N SER A 659 -4.39 -22.99 28.85
CA SER A 659 -5.46 -23.51 27.99
C SER A 659 -6.83 -22.87 28.30
N ALA A 660 -7.58 -22.49 27.26
CA ALA A 660 -9.05 -22.45 27.29
C ALA A 660 -9.61 -22.43 25.85
N ASP A 661 -10.62 -23.27 25.60
CA ASP A 661 -11.29 -23.54 24.32
C ASP A 661 -12.02 -22.33 23.69
N PRO A 662 -12.27 -22.32 22.35
CA PRO A 662 -12.90 -21.21 21.67
C PRO A 662 -14.43 -21.38 21.50
N ALA A 663 -15.17 -20.33 21.84
CA ALA A 663 -16.55 -20.10 21.37
C ALA A 663 -16.54 -19.12 20.17
N PRO A 664 -17.48 -19.24 19.21
CA PRO A 664 -17.40 -18.55 17.93
C PRO A 664 -17.85 -17.09 18.06
N THR A 665 -16.96 -16.15 17.71
CA THR A 665 -17.27 -14.71 17.65
C THR A 665 -17.57 -14.28 16.22
N GLN A 666 -18.71 -13.60 16.09
CA GLN A 666 -19.24 -12.98 14.88
C GLN A 666 -18.29 -11.89 14.35
N ALA A 667 -18.09 -11.87 13.04
CA ALA A 667 -17.33 -10.83 12.36
C ALA A 667 -18.15 -9.52 12.27
N PRO A 668 -17.58 -8.34 12.64
CA PRO A 668 -18.25 -7.06 12.43
C PRO A 668 -18.02 -6.56 11.00
N GLY A 669 -19.11 -6.34 10.26
CA GLY A 669 -19.12 -5.61 9.00
C GLY A 669 -18.95 -4.11 9.26
N GLY A 670 -17.84 -3.53 8.81
CA GLY A 670 -17.59 -2.09 8.84
C GLY A 670 -17.70 -1.50 7.45
N ALA A 671 -18.85 -0.89 7.14
CA ALA A 671 -19.00 0.05 6.04
C ALA A 671 -18.44 1.41 6.50
N VAL A 672 -17.42 1.93 5.80
CA VAL A 672 -16.88 3.26 6.06
C VAL A 672 -17.67 4.28 5.22
N ALA A 673 -18.39 5.15 5.93
CA ALA A 673 -19.05 6.34 5.38
C ALA A 673 -17.99 7.37 4.94
N GLY A 674 -18.14 7.92 3.73
CA GLY A 674 -17.38 9.09 3.25
C GLY A 674 -18.06 10.41 3.64
N PRO A 675 -17.33 11.54 3.72
CA PRO A 675 -17.89 12.81 4.15
C PRO A 675 -18.61 13.54 3.01
N ASP A 676 -19.71 14.20 3.38
CA ASP A 676 -20.50 15.10 2.55
C ASP A 676 -19.71 16.34 2.10
N ALA A 677 -19.73 16.63 0.79
CA ALA A 677 -19.47 17.95 0.23
C ALA A 677 -20.30 18.12 -1.04
N GLY A 678 -21.35 18.94 -0.98
CA GLY A 678 -22.21 19.24 -2.12
C GLY A 678 -21.75 20.47 -2.91
N THR A 679 -21.72 20.39 -4.24
CA THR A 679 -22.20 21.39 -5.23
C THR A 679 -22.10 20.80 -6.68
N PRO A 680 -22.71 21.39 -7.74
CA PRO A 680 -23.85 20.82 -8.46
C PRO A 680 -23.54 20.21 -9.84
N ALA A 681 -24.58 19.58 -10.38
CA ALA A 681 -24.68 18.78 -11.59
C ALA A 681 -24.07 19.37 -12.88
N LEU A 682 -23.40 18.50 -13.64
CA LEU A 682 -23.26 18.56 -15.09
C LEU A 682 -23.29 17.12 -15.63
N GLY A 683 -24.14 16.91 -16.64
CA GLY A 683 -24.81 15.64 -16.95
C GLY A 683 -23.93 14.49 -17.41
N SER A 684 -24.26 13.30 -16.89
CA SER A 684 -23.90 12.00 -17.44
C SER A 684 -25.20 11.26 -17.82
N GLU A 685 -25.56 11.32 -19.09
CA GLU A 685 -26.49 10.34 -19.65
C GLU A 685 -25.80 8.96 -19.67
N GLY A 686 -26.48 7.95 -19.12
CA GLY A 686 -26.25 6.55 -19.50
C GLY A 686 -25.36 5.70 -18.59
N LEU A 687 -25.57 5.70 -17.27
CA LEU A 687 -25.20 4.56 -16.41
C LEU A 687 -26.45 4.01 -15.74
N GLN A 688 -27.16 3.12 -16.44
CA GLN A 688 -28.19 2.30 -15.78
C GLN A 688 -27.49 1.27 -14.90
N GLN A 689 -27.50 1.53 -13.60
CA GLN A 689 -27.25 0.53 -12.57
C GLN A 689 -28.36 -0.52 -12.69
N TYR A 690 -28.03 -1.67 -13.27
CA TYR A 690 -28.97 -2.78 -13.44
C TYR A 690 -29.32 -3.36 -12.06
N VAL A 691 -30.49 -3.00 -11.53
CA VAL A 691 -31.06 -3.60 -10.32
C VAL A 691 -31.98 -4.74 -10.76
N ALA A 692 -31.54 -5.97 -10.49
CA ALA A 692 -32.26 -7.18 -10.86
C ALA A 692 -33.58 -7.32 -10.06
N LYS A 693 -34.71 -7.38 -10.77
CA LYS A 693 -35.97 -7.95 -10.26
C LYS A 693 -36.26 -9.23 -11.05
N GLY A 694 -36.09 -10.41 -10.43
CA GLY A 694 -36.61 -11.69 -10.94
C GLY A 694 -35.62 -12.87 -10.99
N THR A 695 -35.98 -13.94 -10.26
CA THR A 695 -35.44 -15.33 -10.14
C THR A 695 -33.92 -15.51 -9.97
N TYR A 696 -33.50 -15.61 -8.70
CA TYR A 696 -32.14 -15.95 -8.26
C TYR A 696 -31.75 -17.38 -8.68
N SER A 697 -30.46 -17.57 -9.01
CA SER A 697 -29.89 -18.90 -9.20
C SER A 697 -29.80 -19.63 -7.85
N LEU A 698 -30.30 -20.86 -7.79
CA LEU A 698 -30.25 -21.69 -6.58
C LEU A 698 -28.83 -22.25 -6.37
N PRO A 699 -28.36 -22.42 -5.12
CA PRO A 699 -27.14 -23.15 -4.83
C PRO A 699 -27.32 -24.63 -5.24
N VAL A 700 -26.43 -25.14 -6.09
CA VAL A 700 -26.45 -26.53 -6.58
C VAL A 700 -25.23 -27.24 -6.02
N THR A 701 -25.45 -28.36 -5.31
CA THR A 701 -24.36 -29.27 -4.92
C THR A 701 -24.42 -30.54 -5.76
N LEU A 702 -23.26 -30.94 -6.29
CA LEU A 702 -23.14 -32.19 -7.01
C LEU A 702 -22.95 -33.36 -6.04
N PRO A 703 -23.60 -34.52 -6.28
CA PRO A 703 -23.32 -35.72 -5.50
C PRO A 703 -21.83 -36.11 -5.62
N GLU A 704 -21.26 -36.65 -4.54
CA GLU A 704 -19.83 -36.97 -4.48
C GLU A 704 -19.43 -38.12 -5.42
N GLY A 705 -20.38 -39.00 -5.75
CA GLY A 705 -20.11 -40.24 -6.49
C GLY A 705 -19.26 -41.20 -5.66
N GLU A 706 -19.21 -42.47 -6.07
CA GLU A 706 -18.51 -43.50 -5.29
C GLU A 706 -17.09 -43.77 -5.84
N VAL A 707 -16.84 -43.44 -7.11
CA VAL A 707 -15.54 -43.56 -7.78
C VAL A 707 -15.17 -42.24 -8.45
N ARG A 708 -13.98 -41.71 -8.18
CA ARG A 708 -13.46 -40.49 -8.79
C ARG A 708 -12.28 -40.78 -9.72
N ILE A 709 -12.30 -40.21 -10.93
CA ILE A 709 -11.20 -40.31 -11.89
C ILE A 709 -10.92 -38.92 -12.46
N ASP A 710 -9.68 -38.48 -12.38
CA ASP A 710 -9.26 -37.13 -12.75
C ASP A 710 -8.40 -37.12 -14.01
N PHE A 711 -8.60 -36.10 -14.84
CA PHE A 711 -7.91 -35.91 -16.10
C PHE A 711 -7.48 -34.45 -16.30
N ALA A 712 -6.42 -34.21 -17.08
CA ALA A 712 -5.96 -32.87 -17.42
C ALA A 712 -5.49 -32.74 -18.88
N ARG A 713 -5.58 -31.52 -19.44
CA ARG A 713 -5.09 -31.16 -20.78
C ARG A 713 -4.69 -29.67 -20.83
N PRO A 714 -3.59 -29.31 -21.51
CA PRO A 714 -3.19 -27.91 -21.68
C PRO A 714 -3.92 -27.23 -22.87
N ALA A 715 -5.24 -27.44 -23.01
CA ALA A 715 -6.05 -26.85 -24.08
C ALA A 715 -7.56 -26.93 -23.75
N ALA A 716 -8.38 -26.20 -24.52
CA ALA A 716 -9.83 -26.11 -24.36
C ALA A 716 -10.60 -27.38 -24.80
N ASP A 717 -10.13 -28.06 -25.85
CA ASP A 717 -10.86 -29.13 -26.53
C ASP A 717 -10.75 -30.45 -25.75
N ALA A 718 -11.53 -30.63 -24.70
CA ALA A 718 -11.52 -31.87 -23.92
C ALA A 718 -12.37 -32.97 -24.59
N ARG A 719 -11.81 -34.15 -24.81
CA ARG A 719 -12.52 -35.36 -25.28
C ARG A 719 -12.14 -36.56 -24.42
N LEU A 720 -13.15 -37.20 -23.86
CA LEU A 720 -13.00 -38.32 -22.94
C LEU A 720 -13.84 -39.51 -23.39
N THR A 721 -13.30 -40.72 -23.24
CA THR A 721 -13.99 -41.97 -23.52
C THR A 721 -13.53 -42.99 -22.49
N ILE A 722 -14.48 -43.64 -21.80
CA ILE A 722 -14.21 -44.56 -20.70
C ILE A 722 -15.10 -45.78 -20.83
N TRP A 723 -14.55 -46.96 -20.60
CA TRP A 723 -15.31 -48.20 -20.49
C TRP A 723 -15.63 -48.47 -19.03
N ALA A 724 -16.90 -48.72 -18.74
CA ALA A 724 -17.37 -49.24 -17.47
C ALA A 724 -17.58 -50.76 -17.62
N ILE A 725 -16.81 -51.55 -16.87
CA ILE A 725 -16.92 -53.02 -16.84
C ILE A 725 -17.46 -53.44 -15.47
N PRO A 726 -18.57 -54.17 -15.36
CA PRO A 726 -19.09 -54.61 -14.07
C PRO A 726 -18.07 -55.48 -13.34
N GLN A 727 -17.92 -55.25 -12.03
CA GLN A 727 -17.02 -56.03 -11.19
C GLN A 727 -17.46 -57.52 -11.15
N THR A 728 -18.76 -57.78 -11.24
CA THR A 728 -19.31 -59.13 -11.37
C THR A 728 -18.81 -59.84 -12.62
N THR A 729 -18.75 -59.16 -13.76
CA THR A 729 -18.19 -59.70 -15.00
C THR A 729 -16.71 -60.06 -14.85
N ILE A 730 -15.92 -59.20 -14.19
CA ILE A 730 -14.50 -59.45 -13.93
C ILE A 730 -14.33 -60.65 -12.99
N ASN A 731 -15.12 -60.72 -11.92
CA ASN A 731 -15.07 -61.81 -10.96
C ASN A 731 -15.49 -63.14 -11.59
N ASN A 732 -16.56 -63.13 -12.39
CA ASN A 732 -17.00 -64.31 -13.15
C ASN A 732 -15.94 -64.76 -14.14
N LEU A 733 -15.29 -63.83 -14.87
CA LEU A 733 -14.20 -64.17 -15.78
C LEU A 733 -13.01 -64.79 -15.05
N LYS A 734 -12.63 -64.25 -13.88
CA LYS A 734 -11.59 -64.83 -13.02
C LYS A 734 -11.97 -66.23 -12.55
N ALA A 735 -13.21 -66.43 -12.12
CA ALA A 735 -13.72 -67.74 -11.70
C ALA A 735 -13.67 -68.74 -12.86
N THR A 736 -14.19 -68.38 -14.04
CA THR A 736 -14.13 -69.22 -15.24
C THR A 736 -12.70 -69.53 -15.67
N ALA A 737 -11.78 -68.55 -15.62
CA ALA A 737 -10.38 -68.77 -15.91
C ALA A 737 -9.70 -69.72 -14.91
N ALA A 738 -10.05 -69.61 -13.62
CA ALA A 738 -9.57 -70.55 -12.60
C ALA A 738 -10.10 -71.97 -12.84
N VAL A 739 -11.37 -72.13 -13.20
CA VAL A 739 -11.94 -73.44 -13.58
C VAL A 739 -11.23 -74.02 -14.80
N LEU A 740 -10.99 -73.23 -15.84
CA LEU A 740 -10.25 -73.67 -17.03
C LEU A 740 -8.81 -74.06 -16.70
N ALA A 741 -8.14 -73.32 -15.82
CA ALA A 741 -6.79 -73.66 -15.37
C ALA A 741 -6.77 -74.99 -14.61
N VAL A 742 -7.73 -75.22 -13.71
CA VAL A 742 -7.88 -76.50 -13.00
C VAL A 742 -8.17 -77.64 -13.99
N LEU A 743 -9.05 -77.43 -14.97
CA LEU A 743 -9.36 -78.41 -16.01
C LEU A 743 -8.11 -78.76 -16.84
N LEU A 744 -7.29 -77.77 -17.21
CA LEU A 744 -6.03 -77.99 -17.92
C LEU A 744 -5.02 -78.77 -17.08
N VAL A 745 -4.93 -78.48 -15.78
CA VAL A 745 -4.09 -79.25 -14.85
C VAL A 745 -4.57 -80.70 -14.75
N VAL A 746 -5.88 -80.93 -14.61
CA VAL A 746 -6.47 -82.27 -14.57
C VAL A 746 -6.21 -83.03 -15.88
N LEU A 747 -6.40 -82.40 -17.04
CA LEU A 747 -6.09 -83.00 -18.34
C LEU A 747 -4.59 -83.32 -18.48
N GLY A 748 -3.71 -82.45 -17.97
CA GLY A 748 -2.28 -82.70 -17.89
C GLY A 748 -1.95 -83.92 -17.03
N ILE A 749 -2.56 -84.04 -15.84
CA ILE A 749 -2.39 -85.20 -14.94
C ILE A 749 -2.89 -86.49 -15.61
N ILE A 750 -4.06 -86.46 -16.26
CA ILE A 750 -4.61 -87.62 -17.00
C ILE A 750 -3.65 -88.07 -18.10
N LYS A 751 -3.04 -87.13 -18.83
CA LYS A 751 -2.06 -87.44 -19.89
C LYS A 751 -0.76 -88.04 -19.36
N ILE A 752 -0.35 -87.68 -18.14
CA ILE A 752 0.89 -88.16 -17.49
C ILE A 752 0.62 -89.47 -16.70
N TRP A 753 -0.64 -89.82 -16.44
CA TRP A 753 -0.99 -91.00 -15.67
C TRP A 753 -0.61 -92.29 -16.42
N PRO A 754 0.22 -93.19 -15.87
CA PRO A 754 0.63 -94.42 -16.54
C PRO A 754 -0.56 -95.32 -16.90
N ALA A 755 -0.68 -95.68 -18.18
CA ALA A 755 -1.71 -96.55 -18.77
C ALA A 755 -1.70 -98.02 -18.28
N LYS A 756 -1.07 -98.30 -17.13
CA LYS A 756 -0.99 -99.62 -16.50
C LYS A 756 -1.22 -99.49 -14.99
N ALA A 757 -2.41 -99.08 -14.60
CA ALA A 757 -2.85 -99.13 -13.21
C ALA A 757 -4.14 -99.95 -13.13
N ALA A 758 -4.16 -100.89 -12.18
CA ALA A 758 -5.21 -101.89 -11.93
C ALA A 758 -6.64 -101.30 -11.88
N PRO A 759 -7.68 -102.12 -12.18
CA PRO A 759 -9.07 -101.65 -12.19
C PRO A 759 -9.43 -101.00 -10.85
N ILE A 760 -9.93 -99.76 -10.95
CA ILE A 760 -10.36 -98.96 -9.81
C ILE A 760 -11.50 -99.70 -9.11
N SER A 761 -11.29 -100.13 -7.86
CA SER A 761 -12.33 -100.72 -7.01
C SER A 761 -13.58 -99.82 -6.96
N ALA A 762 -14.77 -100.40 -7.12
CA ALA A 762 -16.05 -99.69 -7.16
C ALA A 762 -16.25 -98.71 -5.98
N LYS A 763 -15.67 -99.01 -4.80
CA LYS A 763 -15.69 -98.10 -3.64
C LYS A 763 -14.92 -96.80 -3.88
N ARG A 764 -13.77 -96.86 -4.55
CA ARG A 764 -12.99 -95.67 -4.91
C ARG A 764 -13.66 -94.86 -6.02
N ALA A 765 -14.29 -95.52 -6.98
CA ALA A 765 -15.07 -94.84 -8.03
C ALA A 765 -16.24 -94.04 -7.44
N ILE A 766 -16.97 -94.60 -6.46
CA ILE A 766 -18.06 -93.89 -5.77
C ILE A 766 -17.52 -92.72 -4.95
N ILE A 767 -16.38 -92.86 -4.28
CA ILE A 767 -15.76 -91.75 -3.52
C ILE A 767 -15.31 -90.63 -4.47
N TYR A 768 -14.66 -90.96 -5.59
CA TYR A 768 -14.29 -89.95 -6.60
C TYR A 768 -15.52 -89.30 -7.23
N PHE A 769 -16.59 -90.05 -7.46
CA PHE A 769 -17.86 -89.52 -7.96
C PHE A 769 -18.52 -88.57 -6.95
N LEU A 770 -18.51 -88.90 -5.65
CA LEU A 770 -19.03 -88.04 -4.59
C LEU A 770 -18.17 -86.77 -4.41
N VAL A 771 -16.85 -86.90 -4.42
CA VAL A 771 -15.93 -85.74 -4.39
C VAL A 771 -16.16 -84.87 -5.62
N PHE A 772 -16.33 -85.46 -6.80
CA PHE A 772 -16.66 -84.75 -8.03
C PHE A 772 -18.02 -84.06 -7.95
N LEU A 773 -19.05 -84.71 -7.39
CA LEU A 773 -20.38 -84.13 -7.21
C LEU A 773 -20.36 -82.94 -6.26
N VAL A 774 -19.61 -83.04 -5.15
CA VAL A 774 -19.39 -81.93 -4.20
C VAL A 774 -18.60 -80.80 -4.86
N LEU A 775 -17.58 -81.11 -5.66
CA LEU A 775 -16.80 -80.11 -6.40
C LEU A 775 -17.65 -79.41 -7.48
N ALA A 776 -18.50 -80.16 -8.18
CA ALA A 776 -19.40 -79.63 -9.20
C ALA A 776 -20.51 -78.74 -8.62
N VAL A 777 -21.06 -79.10 -7.46
CA VAL A 777 -22.05 -78.28 -6.74
C VAL A 777 -21.43 -76.99 -6.21
N THR A 778 -20.15 -77.02 -5.81
CA THR A 778 -19.43 -75.84 -5.31
C THR A 778 -18.90 -74.89 -6.40
N LEU A 779 -18.70 -75.36 -7.63
CA LEU A 779 -18.12 -74.56 -8.74
C LEU A 779 -19.12 -74.02 -9.77
N GLY A 780 -20.41 -74.29 -9.63
CA GLY A 780 -21.48 -73.61 -10.37
C GLY A 780 -21.75 -74.12 -11.79
N LEU A 781 -23.03 -74.06 -12.16
CA LEU A 781 -23.75 -74.65 -13.31
C LEU A 781 -23.04 -74.65 -14.69
N LEU A 782 -22.04 -73.80 -14.92
CA LEU A 782 -21.31 -73.74 -16.19
C LEU A 782 -20.48 -75.00 -16.47
N GLY A 783 -19.94 -75.63 -15.41
CA GLY A 783 -19.19 -76.87 -15.52
C GLY A 783 -20.05 -78.07 -15.94
N LEU A 784 -21.34 -78.03 -15.61
CA LEU A 784 -22.31 -79.08 -15.96
C LEU A 784 -22.66 -79.03 -17.46
N ILE A 785 -22.78 -77.83 -18.02
CA ILE A 785 -23.03 -77.64 -19.46
C ILE A 785 -21.80 -78.06 -20.27
N LEU A 786 -20.59 -77.71 -19.83
CA LEU A 786 -19.36 -78.08 -20.52
C LEU A 786 -19.07 -79.59 -20.42
N SER A 787 -19.40 -80.24 -19.28
CA SER A 787 -19.25 -81.69 -19.17
C SER A 787 -20.28 -82.45 -19.99
N LEU A 788 -21.53 -81.98 -20.08
CA LEU A 788 -22.54 -82.54 -20.98
C LEU A 788 -22.11 -82.45 -22.45
N LEU A 789 -21.48 -81.35 -22.86
CA LEU A 789 -21.00 -81.15 -24.23
C LEU A 789 -19.80 -82.04 -24.56
N ILE A 790 -18.90 -82.27 -23.60
CA ILE A 790 -17.77 -83.20 -23.75
C ILE A 790 -18.26 -84.65 -23.76
N ILE A 791 -19.24 -85.01 -22.93
CA ILE A 791 -19.87 -86.34 -22.93
C ILE A 791 -20.59 -86.57 -24.28
N PHE A 792 -21.36 -85.61 -24.78
CA PHE A 792 -22.01 -85.72 -26.10
C PHE A 792 -21.00 -85.84 -27.25
N ALA A 793 -19.89 -85.09 -27.20
CA ALA A 793 -18.84 -85.19 -28.20
C ALA A 793 -18.09 -86.53 -28.13
N ALA A 794 -17.88 -87.06 -26.92
CA ALA A 794 -17.26 -88.37 -26.71
C ALA A 794 -18.18 -89.53 -27.14
N GLU A 795 -19.50 -89.43 -26.93
CA GLU A 795 -20.49 -90.41 -27.40
C GLU A 795 -20.58 -90.39 -28.94
N ALA A 796 -20.61 -89.20 -29.56
CA ALA A 796 -20.63 -89.07 -31.02
C ALA A 796 -19.36 -89.60 -31.71
N LEU A 797 -18.20 -89.46 -31.06
CA LEU A 797 -16.93 -90.06 -31.52
C LEU A 797 -16.89 -91.58 -31.30
N ARG A 798 -17.61 -92.10 -30.30
CA ARG A 798 -17.69 -93.53 -30.02
C ARG A 798 -18.59 -94.26 -31.04
N ASP A 799 -19.73 -93.68 -31.41
CA ASP A 799 -20.63 -94.24 -32.44
C ASP A 799 -20.03 -94.21 -33.86
N ALA A 800 -19.06 -93.33 -34.12
CA ALA A 800 -18.33 -93.30 -35.39
C ALA A 800 -17.29 -94.43 -35.54
N SER A 801 -17.06 -95.26 -34.51
CA SER A 801 -15.92 -96.20 -34.44
C SER A 801 -16.26 -97.69 -34.38
N LEU A 802 -17.54 -98.09 -34.53
CA LEU A 802 -17.92 -99.51 -34.59
C LEU A 802 -18.09 -100.00 -36.04
N PRO A 803 -17.31 -101.01 -36.50
CA PRO A 803 -17.52 -101.63 -37.80
C PRO A 803 -18.75 -102.54 -37.80
N LYS A 804 -19.54 -102.47 -38.88
CA LYS A 804 -20.61 -103.42 -39.20
C LYS A 804 -20.01 -104.82 -39.40
N THR A 805 -20.48 -105.81 -38.65
CA THR A 805 -20.28 -107.24 -38.98
C THR A 805 -21.64 -107.92 -39.20
N THR A 806 -21.83 -108.37 -40.45
CA THR A 806 -22.62 -109.54 -40.90
C THR A 806 -22.36 -110.75 -39.99
N VAL A 807 -23.30 -111.63 -39.63
CA VAL A 807 -24.41 -112.30 -40.34
C VAL A 807 -25.59 -112.47 -39.39
#